data_AF-W6ZVU1-F1
#
_entry.id   AF-W6ZVU1-F1
#
_cell.length_a   1.000
_cell.length_b   1.000
_cell.length_c   1.000
_cell.angle_alpha   90.00
_cell.angle_beta   90.00
_cell.angle_gamma   90.00
#
_symmetry.space_group_name_H-M   'P 1'
#
loop_
_entity.id
_entity.type
_entity.pdbx_description
1 polymer ?
#
loop_
_entity_poly.entity_id
_entity_poly.type
_entity_poly.pdbx_seq_one_letter_code
_entity_poly.pdbx_strand_id
1 'polypeptide(L)'
;MGFDYALVHLKYTIPPAVLLTWLYRPFFTKLDSYKVFYLIFVAVTSTIPWDSYLIRTGIWSYPGHVIIGPKLYDIPLEEVFFFIVQTYNTSLLYLLLSRPTFQPVYLRIESGASRNPWRFAKLTGQLFLLGMIAWGWQCIRSGGEGTYTGLILIWAGPFLLLLWSLAYQFILALPLTNTALPILLPTFYLWIVDTLALRRGTWVINVGTKYGAHLWDGLEIEEALFFFVTNALIVCGQLAFDNALAVLYTFPGLFTGTSLLPSPLLLMRALLTPSSKYNAERLQGLDEAVRRLKRKSRSFYLASATFPGPLRADLLLLYSFCRVADDLVDNASDAEEAKMWIAKLRKFLNNVYSDKVAHTAVHAQICADFPLDTQSALLQLPTSKLSHQPLEDLLRGFEMDLGFDKAPLIETTEDLQLYAERVAGTVAQMCIELIFYWYPSTLSAEEQRAIIAAGNNMGVALQYVNISRDIEVDAKIDRVYLPLKWLSDVGLSYEDVLKRPNQAQVETLRKRLLKDAFSLYETTKDAIERLPIDARGPIRVAVESYMEIGRVLGQENYKVKAGRATVPKLRRIIALPDNYTDEATFLDHLQRNPRFQPYEFWSLMSDATVIVQHLASVIIFCCCFVAIIHGRVSPVAVVGWASMCTVLAWVLWDHWMGQEFKTVASVPLTPTSETGEVVPHVSQTLSPRAKQRLATAKSAILIYAALLGLSPILKSLTRSTTSDSIWAISAWLLMMNVAFFDYSAGTDAQYEQHTNPPFQQLICSF
;
A
#
# COMPACT_ATOMS: atom_id res chain seq x y z
N MET A 1 -20.05 -35.38 -1.66
CA MET A 1 -18.72 -35.11 -2.26
C MET A 1 -17.92 -34.40 -1.19
N GLY A 2 -16.78 -34.94 -0.76
CA GLY A 2 -15.96 -34.39 0.33
C GLY A 2 -15.10 -33.21 -0.06
N PHE A 3 -15.72 -32.13 -0.55
CA PHE A 3 -15.01 -30.90 -0.89
C PHE A 3 -15.34 -29.74 0.05
N ASP A 4 -16.18 -29.95 1.04
CA ASP A 4 -16.69 -28.86 1.88
C ASP A 4 -15.56 -28.13 2.62
N TYR A 5 -14.54 -28.86 3.12
CA TYR A 5 -13.38 -28.20 3.74
C TYR A 5 -12.54 -27.44 2.70
N ALA A 6 -12.24 -28.05 1.55
CA ALA A 6 -11.53 -27.36 0.48
C ALA A 6 -12.26 -26.10 -0.03
N LEU A 7 -13.60 -26.11 -0.03
CA LEU A 7 -14.43 -24.96 -0.37
C LEU A 7 -14.34 -23.84 0.67
N VAL A 8 -14.09 -24.14 1.96
CA VAL A 8 -13.78 -23.12 2.97
C VAL A 8 -12.51 -22.37 2.59
N HIS A 9 -11.46 -23.09 2.17
CA HIS A 9 -10.22 -22.43 1.74
C HIS A 9 -10.40 -21.57 0.50
N LEU A 10 -11.07 -22.10 -0.52
CA LEU A 10 -11.33 -21.38 -1.77
C LEU A 10 -12.12 -20.10 -1.55
N LYS A 11 -13.05 -20.09 -0.58
CA LYS A 11 -13.90 -18.93 -0.29
C LYS A 11 -13.28 -17.95 0.69
N TYR A 12 -12.50 -18.43 1.66
CA TYR A 12 -12.15 -17.60 2.83
C TYR A 12 -10.65 -17.49 3.10
N THR A 13 -9.81 -18.49 2.81
CA THR A 13 -8.37 -18.36 3.16
C THR A 13 -7.50 -17.99 1.96
N ILE A 14 -7.83 -18.49 0.77
CA ILE A 14 -7.12 -18.20 -0.48
C ILE A 14 -7.35 -16.77 -0.98
N PRO A 15 -8.58 -16.20 -0.99
CA PRO A 15 -8.78 -14.85 -1.48
C PRO A 15 -8.00 -13.78 -0.70
N PRO A 16 -7.96 -13.80 0.66
CA PRO A 16 -7.06 -12.91 1.40
C PRO A 16 -5.59 -13.14 1.08
N ALA A 17 -5.15 -14.38 0.84
CA ALA A 17 -3.77 -14.66 0.44
C ALA A 17 -3.45 -13.98 -0.89
N VAL A 18 -4.28 -14.17 -1.91
CA VAL A 18 -4.10 -13.54 -3.23
C VAL A 18 -4.10 -12.01 -3.10
N LEU A 19 -5.05 -11.44 -2.35
CA LEU A 19 -5.15 -10.00 -2.15
C LEU A 19 -3.92 -9.43 -1.43
N LEU A 20 -3.51 -10.04 -0.32
CA LEU A 20 -2.34 -9.60 0.45
C LEU A 20 -1.06 -9.76 -0.35
N THR A 21 -0.90 -10.85 -1.12
CA THR A 21 0.23 -11.03 -2.05
C THR A 21 0.24 -9.91 -3.08
N TRP A 22 -0.89 -9.61 -3.72
CA TRP A 22 -0.99 -8.54 -4.71
C TRP A 22 -0.64 -7.17 -4.11
N LEU A 23 -1.19 -6.83 -2.94
CA LEU A 23 -0.90 -5.58 -2.25
C LEU A 23 0.57 -5.44 -1.82
N TYR A 24 1.19 -6.54 -1.40
CA TYR A 24 2.56 -6.52 -0.86
C TYR A 24 3.64 -6.80 -1.91
N ARG A 25 3.27 -7.33 -3.08
CA ARG A 25 4.16 -7.68 -4.20
C ARG A 25 5.20 -6.59 -4.54
N PRO A 26 4.87 -5.28 -4.60
CA PRO A 26 5.86 -4.25 -4.93
C PRO A 26 7.01 -4.12 -3.92
N PHE A 27 6.83 -4.63 -2.70
CA PHE A 27 7.79 -4.53 -1.60
C PHE A 27 8.44 -5.86 -1.23
N PHE A 28 8.07 -6.94 -1.92
CA PHE A 28 8.43 -8.30 -1.56
C PHE A 28 9.92 -8.56 -1.79
N THR A 29 10.67 -8.82 -0.72
CA THR A 29 12.10 -9.11 -0.80
C THR A 29 12.42 -10.59 -0.60
N LYS A 30 13.65 -10.99 -0.95
CA LYS A 30 14.17 -12.33 -0.62
C LYS A 30 14.19 -12.59 0.88
N LEU A 31 14.46 -11.56 1.69
CA LEU A 31 14.45 -11.65 3.15
C LEU A 31 13.05 -11.88 3.69
N ASP A 32 12.04 -11.21 3.13
CA ASP A 32 10.63 -11.43 3.47
C ASP A 32 10.21 -12.87 3.12
N SER A 33 10.60 -13.34 1.94
CA SER A 33 10.36 -14.73 1.50
C SER A 33 10.98 -15.74 2.47
N TYR A 34 12.25 -15.52 2.84
CA TYR A 34 12.97 -16.36 3.80
C TYR A 34 12.26 -16.40 5.15
N LYS A 35 11.84 -15.24 5.66
CA LYS A 35 11.14 -15.12 6.95
C LYS A 35 9.78 -15.83 6.94
N VAL A 36 8.98 -15.62 5.89
CA VAL A 36 7.66 -16.27 5.73
C VAL A 36 7.81 -17.79 5.61
N PHE A 37 8.73 -18.27 4.77
CA PHE A 37 8.99 -19.70 4.61
C PHE A 37 9.46 -20.35 5.90
N TYR A 38 10.38 -19.70 6.62
CA TYR A 38 10.88 -20.18 7.90
C TYR A 38 9.75 -20.33 8.93
N LEU A 39 8.84 -19.35 9.02
CA LEU A 39 7.71 -19.43 9.93
C LEU A 39 6.68 -20.48 9.53
N ILE A 40 6.41 -20.66 8.23
CA ILE A 40 5.56 -21.77 7.75
C ILE A 40 6.17 -23.10 8.13
N PHE A 41 7.48 -23.28 7.94
CA PHE A 41 8.18 -24.50 8.32
C PHE A 41 8.04 -24.80 9.83
N VAL A 42 8.28 -23.79 10.67
CA VAL A 42 8.13 -23.92 12.14
C VAL A 42 6.68 -24.22 12.51
N ALA A 43 5.71 -23.53 11.92
CA ALA A 43 4.28 -23.75 12.20
C ALA A 43 3.86 -25.17 11.83
N VAL A 44 4.16 -25.65 10.62
CA VAL A 44 3.78 -27.00 10.17
C VAL A 44 4.45 -28.07 11.02
N THR A 45 5.78 -27.98 11.23
CA THR A 45 6.52 -29.01 11.97
C THR A 45 6.14 -29.09 13.46
N SER A 46 5.80 -27.96 14.08
CA SER A 46 5.39 -27.92 15.49
C SER A 46 3.92 -28.28 15.72
N THR A 47 3.06 -28.11 14.71
CA THR A 47 1.61 -28.37 14.83
C THR A 47 1.26 -29.82 14.54
N ILE A 48 1.94 -30.48 13.58
CA ILE A 48 1.64 -31.88 13.18
C ILE A 48 1.55 -32.85 14.39
N PRO A 49 2.52 -32.90 15.33
CA PRO A 49 2.43 -33.86 16.43
C PRO A 49 1.25 -33.60 17.37
N TRP A 50 0.94 -32.32 17.61
CA TRP A 50 -0.14 -31.89 18.48
C TRP A 50 -1.50 -32.20 17.85
N ASP A 51 -1.67 -31.85 16.57
CA ASP A 51 -2.94 -32.02 15.87
C ASP A 51 -3.26 -33.50 15.62
N SER A 52 -2.24 -34.30 15.26
CA SER A 52 -2.34 -35.75 15.18
C SER A 52 -2.80 -36.38 16.51
N TYR A 53 -2.31 -35.86 17.64
CA TYR A 53 -2.74 -36.32 18.97
C TYR A 53 -4.22 -35.98 19.23
N LEU A 54 -4.68 -34.78 18.89
CA LEU A 54 -6.09 -34.38 19.03
C LEU A 54 -7.02 -35.28 18.23
N ILE A 55 -6.63 -35.64 17.01
CA ILE A 55 -7.42 -36.52 16.14
C ILE A 55 -7.45 -37.96 16.70
N ARG A 56 -6.30 -38.50 17.11
CA ARG A 56 -6.19 -39.87 17.66
C ARG A 56 -6.93 -40.07 18.98
N THR A 57 -6.97 -39.03 19.80
CA THR A 57 -7.70 -39.05 21.08
C THR A 57 -9.18 -38.73 20.92
N GLY A 58 -9.64 -38.47 19.70
CA GLY A 58 -11.02 -38.11 19.42
C GLY A 58 -11.40 -36.77 20.06
N ILE A 59 -10.47 -35.86 20.28
CA ILE A 59 -10.82 -34.49 20.70
C ILE A 59 -11.31 -33.71 19.48
N TRP A 60 -10.63 -33.92 18.34
CA TRP A 60 -10.96 -33.35 17.05
C TRP A 60 -11.36 -34.45 16.06
N SER A 61 -12.43 -34.24 15.30
CA SER A 61 -12.83 -35.17 14.25
C SER A 61 -13.25 -34.45 12.96
N TYR A 62 -12.94 -35.09 11.84
CA TYR A 62 -13.32 -34.65 10.50
C TYR A 62 -14.23 -35.70 9.85
N PRO A 63 -15.50 -35.38 9.53
CA PRO A 63 -16.37 -36.32 8.86
C PRO A 63 -15.80 -36.69 7.49
N GLY A 64 -15.69 -38.00 7.20
CA GLY A 64 -15.07 -38.49 5.96
C GLY A 64 -15.76 -38.03 4.67
N HIS A 65 -16.99 -37.54 4.75
CA HIS A 65 -17.75 -37.00 3.61
C HIS A 65 -17.49 -35.51 3.34
N VAL A 66 -16.67 -34.84 4.15
CA VAL A 66 -16.36 -33.38 4.08
C VAL A 66 -14.94 -33.15 3.53
N ILE A 67 -14.04 -34.12 3.72
CA ILE A 67 -12.62 -34.08 3.31
C ILE A 67 -12.38 -34.82 1.99
N ILE A 68 -11.33 -34.42 1.25
CA ILE A 68 -10.95 -34.95 -0.06
C ILE A 68 -10.41 -36.38 0.07
N GLY A 69 -9.82 -36.74 1.21
CA GLY A 69 -9.42 -38.12 1.54
C GLY A 69 -7.96 -38.31 1.97
N PRO A 70 -6.95 -37.71 1.31
CA PRO A 70 -5.56 -37.87 1.72
C PRO A 70 -5.28 -37.28 3.11
N LYS A 71 -4.46 -37.98 3.89
CA LYS A 71 -4.08 -37.58 5.26
C LYS A 71 -2.57 -37.67 5.46
N LEU A 72 -2.03 -36.79 6.30
CA LEU A 72 -0.65 -36.78 6.77
C LEU A 72 -0.66 -36.98 8.29
N TYR A 73 -0.16 -38.12 8.79
CA TYR A 73 -0.22 -38.46 10.23
C TYR A 73 -1.63 -38.30 10.85
N ASP A 74 -2.66 -38.80 10.17
CA ASP A 74 -4.10 -38.71 10.52
C ASP A 74 -4.79 -37.36 10.27
N ILE A 75 -4.01 -36.32 9.93
CA ILE A 75 -4.49 -34.96 9.64
C ILE A 75 -4.90 -34.85 8.16
N PRO A 76 -6.11 -34.37 7.83
CA PRO A 76 -6.48 -34.08 6.44
C PRO A 76 -5.52 -33.09 5.77
N LEU A 77 -5.22 -33.25 4.48
CA LEU A 77 -4.32 -32.31 3.78
C LEU A 77 -4.83 -30.87 3.77
N GLU A 78 -6.14 -30.69 3.82
CA GLU A 78 -6.80 -29.39 3.95
C GLU A 78 -6.41 -28.69 5.25
N GLU A 79 -6.33 -29.42 6.37
CA GLU A 79 -5.89 -28.88 7.65
C GLU A 79 -4.39 -28.53 7.62
N VAL A 80 -3.56 -29.37 6.98
CA VAL A 80 -2.14 -29.04 6.77
C VAL A 80 -2.01 -27.77 5.91
N PHE A 81 -2.85 -27.61 4.90
CA PHE A 81 -2.92 -26.39 4.10
C PHE A 81 -3.38 -25.18 4.92
N PHE A 82 -4.31 -25.37 5.87
CA PHE A 82 -4.73 -24.33 6.80
C PHE A 82 -3.55 -23.74 7.58
N PHE A 83 -2.67 -24.59 8.13
CA PHE A 83 -1.46 -24.14 8.85
C PHE A 83 -0.59 -23.23 7.97
N ILE A 84 -0.43 -23.60 6.70
CA ILE A 84 0.38 -22.86 5.72
C ILE A 84 -0.29 -21.52 5.39
N VAL A 85 -1.56 -21.53 4.98
CA VAL A 85 -2.25 -20.34 4.48
C VAL A 85 -2.54 -19.33 5.60
N GLN A 86 -2.84 -19.78 6.83
CA GLN A 86 -2.96 -18.90 7.99
C GLN A 86 -1.62 -18.20 8.26
N THR A 87 -0.54 -18.98 8.37
CA THR A 87 0.80 -18.44 8.64
C THR A 87 1.21 -17.44 7.57
N TYR A 88 0.93 -17.76 6.30
CA TYR A 88 1.19 -16.87 5.16
C TYR A 88 0.40 -15.56 5.25
N ASN A 89 -0.93 -15.63 5.43
CA ASN A 89 -1.81 -14.46 5.51
C ASN A 89 -1.43 -13.53 6.67
N THR A 90 -1.29 -14.08 7.87
CA THR A 90 -0.91 -13.31 9.07
C THR A 90 0.48 -12.70 8.90
N SER A 91 1.42 -13.41 8.29
CA SER A 91 2.75 -12.88 7.99
C SER A 91 2.73 -11.75 6.97
N LEU A 92 1.98 -11.87 5.87
CA LEU A 92 1.87 -10.80 4.88
C LEU A 92 1.19 -9.55 5.45
N LEU A 93 0.14 -9.73 6.24
CA LEU A 93 -0.52 -8.61 6.92
C LEU A 93 0.45 -7.91 7.89
N TYR A 94 1.20 -8.68 8.69
CA TYR A 94 2.25 -8.14 9.55
C TYR A 94 3.29 -7.33 8.75
N LEU A 95 3.78 -7.87 7.64
CA LEU A 95 4.78 -7.24 6.79
C LEU A 95 4.27 -5.92 6.19
N LEU A 96 3.02 -5.90 5.71
CA LEU A 96 2.37 -4.71 5.18
C LEU A 96 2.24 -3.62 6.24
N LEU A 97 1.76 -3.97 7.44
CA LEU A 97 1.56 -3.03 8.55
C LEU A 97 2.89 -2.53 9.14
N SER A 98 3.94 -3.36 9.10
CA SER A 98 5.24 -3.04 9.70
C SER A 98 6.15 -2.23 8.77
N ARG A 99 5.92 -2.24 7.45
CA ARG A 99 6.83 -1.63 6.46
C ARG A 99 7.15 -0.14 6.70
N PRO A 100 6.20 0.74 7.07
CA PRO A 100 6.50 2.14 7.35
C PRO A 100 7.45 2.33 8.54
N THR A 101 7.42 1.41 9.49
CA THR A 101 8.19 1.47 10.74
C THR A 101 9.65 1.13 10.47
N PHE A 102 10.56 2.00 10.89
CA PHE A 102 11.99 1.71 10.90
C PHE A 102 12.34 1.08 12.24
N GLN A 103 12.39 -0.25 12.32
CA GLN A 103 12.51 -0.95 13.60
C GLN A 103 13.73 -0.59 14.48
N PRO A 104 14.94 -0.29 13.93
CA PRO A 104 16.13 -0.01 14.75
C PRO A 104 15.96 1.07 15.83
N VAL A 105 15.14 2.10 15.61
CA VAL A 105 14.95 3.19 16.60
C VAL A 105 14.11 2.77 17.82
N TYR A 106 13.53 1.57 17.78
CA TYR A 106 12.76 0.98 18.87
C TYR A 106 13.59 0.03 19.75
N LEU A 107 14.86 -0.22 19.40
CA LEU A 107 15.78 -0.89 20.30
C LEU A 107 16.01 -0.02 21.56
N ARG A 108 16.08 -0.66 22.72
CA ARG A 108 16.22 0.00 24.02
C ARG A 108 17.45 -0.53 24.75
N ILE A 109 18.10 0.34 25.49
CA ILE A 109 19.24 0.01 26.35
C ILE A 109 18.73 -0.13 27.76
N GLU A 110 19.05 -1.26 28.39
CA GLU A 110 18.72 -1.48 29.78
C GLU A 110 19.74 -0.75 30.68
N SER A 111 19.38 0.43 31.21
CA SER A 111 20.24 1.11 32.18
C SER A 111 20.23 0.35 33.51
N GLY A 112 21.40 0.24 34.15
CA GLY A 112 21.60 -0.49 35.41
C GLY A 112 20.96 0.15 36.65
N ALA A 113 20.03 1.10 36.48
CA ALA A 113 19.36 1.75 37.61
C ALA A 113 18.42 0.77 38.34
N SER A 114 18.43 0.84 39.67
CA SER A 114 17.77 -0.06 40.64
C SER A 114 16.27 -0.30 40.42
N ARG A 115 15.57 0.55 39.66
CA ARG A 115 14.17 0.36 39.25
C ARG A 115 14.03 0.35 37.74
N ASN A 116 14.24 -0.83 37.14
CA ASN A 116 14.11 -0.98 35.71
C ASN A 116 12.69 -1.48 35.34
N PRO A 117 11.81 -0.64 34.76
CA PRO A 117 10.44 -1.03 34.42
C PRO A 117 10.40 -2.18 33.40
N TRP A 118 11.44 -2.32 32.58
CA TRP A 118 11.56 -3.39 31.60
C TRP A 118 11.74 -4.76 32.27
N ARG A 119 12.52 -4.85 33.35
CA ARG A 119 12.66 -6.12 34.09
C ARG A 119 11.34 -6.56 34.70
N PHE A 120 10.59 -5.61 35.26
CA PHE A 120 9.27 -5.90 35.80
C PHE A 120 8.33 -6.39 34.71
N ALA A 121 8.23 -5.67 33.58
CA ALA A 121 7.39 -6.09 32.45
C ALA A 121 7.77 -7.48 31.92
N LYS A 122 9.08 -7.78 31.82
CA LYS A 122 9.59 -9.11 31.45
C LYS A 122 9.05 -10.18 32.39
N LEU A 123 9.31 -10.01 33.69
CA LEU A 123 8.93 -10.97 34.73
C LEU A 123 7.41 -11.14 34.80
N THR A 124 6.64 -10.07 34.73
CA THR A 124 5.17 -10.13 34.72
C THR A 124 4.66 -10.97 33.55
N GLY A 125 5.16 -10.74 32.34
CA GLY A 125 4.76 -11.56 31.18
C GLY A 125 5.23 -13.01 31.29
N GLN A 126 6.43 -13.27 31.83
CA GLN A 126 6.92 -14.62 32.08
C GLN A 126 6.05 -15.37 33.11
N LEU A 127 5.73 -14.73 34.24
CA LEU A 127 4.87 -15.30 35.27
C LEU A 127 3.46 -15.55 34.77
N PHE A 128 2.91 -14.63 33.97
CA PHE A 128 1.61 -14.81 33.32
C PHE A 128 1.61 -16.04 32.41
N LEU A 129 2.59 -16.16 31.52
CA LEU A 129 2.69 -17.29 30.58
C LEU A 129 2.97 -18.62 31.31
N LEU A 130 3.81 -18.61 32.35
CA LEU A 130 4.01 -19.78 33.22
C LEU A 130 2.72 -20.18 33.95
N GLY A 131 1.94 -19.20 34.41
CA GLY A 131 0.62 -19.43 35.00
C GLY A 131 -0.34 -20.08 34.01
N MET A 132 -0.38 -19.61 32.76
CA MET A 132 -1.19 -20.21 31.70
C MET A 132 -0.77 -21.64 31.37
N ILE A 133 0.53 -21.94 31.33
CA ILE A 133 1.05 -23.31 31.13
C ILE A 133 0.65 -24.22 32.30
N ALA A 134 0.84 -23.74 33.54
CA ALA A 134 0.49 -24.49 34.75
C ALA A 134 -1.03 -24.75 34.83
N TRP A 135 -1.85 -23.78 34.45
CA TRP A 135 -3.29 -23.97 34.33
C TRP A 135 -3.62 -24.97 33.23
N GLY A 136 -3.00 -24.88 32.05
CA GLY A 136 -3.19 -25.85 30.99
C GLY A 136 -2.87 -27.28 31.43
N TRP A 137 -1.80 -27.47 32.19
CA TRP A 137 -1.45 -28.76 32.80
C TRP A 137 -2.51 -29.27 33.77
N GLN A 138 -3.06 -28.40 34.61
CA GLN A 138 -4.13 -28.76 35.52
C GLN A 138 -5.41 -29.18 34.78
N CYS A 139 -5.74 -28.51 33.68
CA CYS A 139 -6.88 -28.89 32.84
C CYS A 139 -6.71 -30.28 32.23
N ILE A 140 -5.54 -30.58 31.66
CA ILE A 140 -5.24 -31.91 31.10
C ILE A 140 -5.28 -32.98 32.20
N ARG A 141 -4.68 -32.70 33.36
CA ARG A 141 -4.64 -33.65 34.49
C ARG A 141 -6.03 -34.00 35.02
N SER A 142 -6.95 -33.05 34.99
CA SER A 142 -8.33 -33.25 35.44
C SER A 142 -9.12 -34.18 34.51
N GLY A 143 -8.69 -34.33 33.25
CA GLY A 143 -9.22 -35.32 32.30
C GLY A 143 -10.69 -35.13 31.92
N GLY A 144 -11.24 -33.93 32.09
CA GLY A 144 -12.64 -33.60 31.84
C GLY A 144 -12.82 -32.31 31.04
N GLU A 145 -13.83 -31.51 31.38
CA GLU A 145 -14.10 -30.21 30.76
C GLU A 145 -12.89 -29.28 30.90
N GLY A 146 -12.40 -28.77 29.76
CA GLY A 146 -11.21 -27.93 29.69
C GLY A 146 -9.94 -28.63 29.20
N THR A 147 -9.96 -29.95 28.97
CA THR A 147 -8.82 -30.69 28.39
C THR A 147 -8.35 -30.07 27.07
N TYR A 148 -9.28 -29.62 26.21
CA TYR A 148 -8.91 -28.99 24.94
C TYR A 148 -8.22 -27.63 25.14
N THR A 149 -8.75 -26.78 26.03
CA THR A 149 -8.09 -25.53 26.45
C THR A 149 -6.67 -25.81 26.97
N GLY A 150 -6.52 -26.85 27.81
CA GLY A 150 -5.23 -27.22 28.37
C GLY A 150 -4.20 -27.64 27.32
N LEU A 151 -4.64 -28.38 26.29
CA LEU A 151 -3.80 -28.79 25.17
C LEU A 151 -3.34 -27.61 24.31
N ILE A 152 -4.19 -26.60 24.09
CA ILE A 152 -3.80 -25.35 23.40
C ILE A 152 -2.70 -24.64 24.20
N LEU A 153 -2.91 -24.46 25.51
CA LEU A 153 -2.00 -23.69 26.38
C LEU A 153 -0.64 -24.37 26.57
N ILE A 154 -0.60 -25.70 26.71
CA ILE A 154 0.66 -26.44 26.86
C ILE A 154 1.47 -26.47 25.57
N TRP A 155 0.80 -26.50 24.42
CA TRP A 155 1.48 -26.48 23.12
C TRP A 155 2.05 -25.09 22.82
N ALA A 156 1.24 -24.04 22.89
CA ALA A 156 1.66 -22.70 22.50
C ALA A 156 2.44 -21.94 23.58
N GLY A 157 2.12 -22.19 24.86
CA GLY A 157 2.67 -21.46 25.99
C GLY A 157 4.20 -21.44 26.05
N PRO A 158 4.91 -22.59 25.90
CA PRO A 158 6.36 -22.62 25.90
C PRO A 158 7.00 -21.76 24.80
N PHE A 159 6.43 -21.75 23.60
CA PHE A 159 6.92 -20.90 22.49
C PHE A 159 6.69 -19.42 22.78
N LEU A 160 5.49 -19.04 23.25
CA LEU A 160 5.21 -17.66 23.63
C LEU A 160 6.09 -17.19 24.78
N LEU A 161 6.35 -18.06 25.77
CA LEU A 161 7.24 -17.77 26.89
C LEU A 161 8.68 -17.53 26.41
N LEU A 162 9.18 -18.35 25.49
CA LEU A 162 10.49 -18.18 24.90
C LEU A 162 10.58 -16.88 24.10
N LEU A 163 9.64 -16.65 23.18
CA LEU A 163 9.60 -15.46 22.31
C LEU A 163 9.47 -14.17 23.14
N TRP A 164 8.60 -14.16 24.16
CA TRP A 164 8.49 -13.06 25.11
C TRP A 164 9.82 -12.83 25.83
N SER A 165 10.42 -13.89 26.39
CA SER A 165 11.66 -13.78 27.15
C SER A 165 12.82 -13.19 26.36
N LEU A 166 12.85 -13.44 25.04
CA LEU A 166 13.86 -12.94 24.11
C LEU A 166 13.56 -11.56 23.53
N ALA A 167 12.29 -11.22 23.30
CA ALA A 167 11.91 -10.03 22.52
C ALA A 167 10.99 -9.02 23.24
N TYR A 168 10.65 -9.21 24.53
CA TYR A 168 9.67 -8.37 25.22
C TYR A 168 9.93 -6.85 25.11
N GLN A 169 11.19 -6.39 25.20
CA GLN A 169 11.51 -4.96 25.11
C GLN A 169 11.09 -4.39 23.75
N PHE A 170 11.38 -5.15 22.69
CA PHE A 170 11.09 -4.78 21.32
C PHE A 170 9.57 -4.85 21.04
N ILE A 171 8.90 -5.91 21.52
CA ILE A 171 7.45 -6.06 21.42
C ILE A 171 6.73 -4.90 22.10
N LEU A 172 7.17 -4.48 23.29
CA LEU A 172 6.55 -3.39 24.04
C LEU A 172 6.91 -1.99 23.53
N ALA A 173 8.07 -1.84 22.87
CA ALA A 173 8.50 -0.55 22.32
C ALA A 173 7.80 -0.22 20.99
N LEU A 174 7.46 -1.23 20.19
CA LEU A 174 6.86 -1.05 18.87
C LEU A 174 5.40 -0.55 18.94
N PRO A 175 4.92 0.18 17.91
CA PRO A 175 3.54 0.63 17.85
C PRO A 175 2.56 -0.54 17.72
N LEU A 176 1.32 -0.35 18.17
CA LEU A 176 0.25 -1.36 18.10
C LEU A 176 -0.06 -1.84 16.68
N THR A 177 0.27 -1.03 15.67
CA THR A 177 0.16 -1.40 14.25
C THR A 177 1.07 -2.57 13.88
N ASN A 178 2.18 -2.77 14.59
CA ASN A 178 3.14 -3.85 14.36
C ASN A 178 2.89 -5.06 15.28
N THR A 179 2.16 -4.88 16.39
CA THR A 179 2.02 -5.90 17.44
C THR A 179 0.57 -6.38 17.55
N ALA A 180 -0.33 -5.57 18.10
CA ALA A 180 -1.70 -5.99 18.37
C ALA A 180 -2.54 -6.14 17.09
N LEU A 181 -2.46 -5.18 16.17
CA LEU A 181 -3.28 -5.17 14.96
C LEU A 181 -3.10 -6.41 14.06
N PRO A 182 -1.87 -6.87 13.75
CA PRO A 182 -1.67 -8.09 12.97
C PRO A 182 -2.03 -9.38 13.72
N ILE A 183 -2.29 -9.32 15.04
CA ILE A 183 -2.87 -10.45 15.79
C ILE A 183 -4.39 -10.38 15.71
N LEU A 184 -4.97 -9.24 16.06
CA LEU A 184 -6.41 -9.08 16.25
C LEU A 184 -7.20 -9.17 14.93
N LEU A 185 -6.71 -8.57 13.84
CA LEU A 185 -7.41 -8.59 12.55
C LEU A 185 -7.60 -10.01 11.98
N PRO A 186 -6.55 -10.83 11.80
CA PRO A 186 -6.72 -12.18 11.29
C PRO A 186 -7.43 -13.08 12.31
N THR A 187 -7.26 -12.84 13.61
CA THR A 187 -8.02 -13.58 14.65
C THR A 187 -9.52 -13.34 14.50
N PHE A 188 -9.95 -12.08 14.45
CA PHE A 188 -11.35 -11.73 14.28
C PHE A 188 -11.91 -12.23 12.94
N TYR A 189 -11.11 -12.18 11.88
CA TYR A 189 -11.48 -12.75 10.59
C TYR A 189 -11.73 -14.27 10.68
N LEU A 190 -10.81 -15.01 11.31
CA LEU A 190 -10.92 -16.46 11.45
C LEU A 190 -12.06 -16.86 12.39
N TRP A 191 -12.37 -16.08 13.42
CA TRP A 191 -13.58 -16.28 14.24
C TRP A 191 -14.86 -16.27 13.40
N ILE A 192 -14.96 -15.36 12.43
CA ILE A 192 -16.11 -15.31 11.50
C ILE A 192 -16.10 -16.53 10.58
N VAL A 193 -14.95 -16.87 10.00
CA VAL A 193 -14.82 -18.02 9.08
C VAL A 193 -15.18 -19.33 9.77
N ASP A 194 -14.69 -19.53 11.00
CA ASP A 194 -14.94 -20.71 11.82
C ASP A 194 -16.43 -20.82 12.20
N THR A 195 -17.05 -19.73 12.63
CA THR A 195 -18.51 -19.70 12.90
C THR A 195 -19.32 -20.16 11.67
N LEU A 196 -18.89 -19.77 10.47
CA LEU A 196 -19.55 -20.18 9.22
C LEU A 196 -19.26 -21.64 8.84
N ALA A 197 -18.09 -22.18 9.21
CA ALA A 197 -17.68 -23.55 8.92
C ALA A 197 -18.28 -24.57 9.90
N LEU A 198 -18.35 -24.24 11.19
CA LEU A 198 -18.99 -25.04 12.24
C LEU A 198 -20.49 -25.19 12.00
N ARG A 199 -21.18 -24.11 11.59
CA ARG A 199 -22.60 -24.16 11.20
C ARG A 199 -22.88 -25.10 10.02
N ARG A 200 -21.85 -25.45 9.23
CA ARG A 200 -21.93 -26.39 8.10
C ARG A 200 -21.48 -27.81 8.45
N GLY A 201 -21.03 -28.05 9.68
CA GLY A 201 -20.54 -29.37 10.13
C GLY A 201 -19.20 -29.77 9.52
N THR A 202 -18.36 -28.80 9.14
CA THR A 202 -17.09 -29.07 8.44
C THR A 202 -16.08 -29.83 9.32
N TRP A 203 -16.11 -29.58 10.63
CA TRP A 203 -15.41 -30.37 11.65
C TRP A 203 -16.23 -30.35 12.94
N VAL A 204 -15.97 -31.33 13.82
CA VAL A 204 -16.67 -31.47 15.09
C VAL A 204 -15.67 -31.70 16.22
N ILE A 205 -15.82 -30.90 17.28
CA ILE A 205 -15.09 -31.04 18.54
C ILE A 205 -15.99 -31.81 19.50
N ASN A 206 -15.46 -32.90 20.07
CA ASN A 206 -16.26 -33.80 20.88
C ASN A 206 -16.75 -33.17 22.18
N VAL A 207 -17.98 -33.52 22.56
CA VAL A 207 -18.64 -33.05 23.78
C VAL A 207 -17.98 -33.72 24.99
N GLY A 208 -17.58 -32.93 26.00
CA GLY A 208 -16.97 -33.42 27.25
C GLY A 208 -15.51 -33.00 27.49
N THR A 209 -14.81 -32.44 26.49
CA THR A 209 -13.43 -31.93 26.62
C THR A 209 -13.33 -30.41 26.61
N LYS A 210 -14.45 -29.73 26.33
CA LYS A 210 -14.63 -28.27 26.27
C LYS A 210 -15.57 -27.79 27.39
N TYR A 211 -15.49 -26.51 27.74
CA TYR A 211 -16.34 -25.88 28.75
C TYR A 211 -17.78 -25.63 28.28
N GLY A 212 -18.04 -25.70 26.97
CA GLY A 212 -19.37 -25.43 26.40
C GLY A 212 -19.77 -23.95 26.42
N ALA A 213 -18.82 -23.07 26.73
CA ALA A 213 -19.01 -21.62 26.69
C ALA A 213 -18.78 -21.08 25.27
N HIS A 214 -19.61 -20.13 24.86
CA HIS A 214 -19.57 -19.53 23.53
C HIS A 214 -19.25 -18.04 23.62
N LEU A 215 -18.37 -17.55 22.75
CA LEU A 215 -18.12 -16.12 22.62
C LEU A 215 -19.32 -15.43 21.96
N TRP A 216 -19.91 -16.09 20.97
CA TRP A 216 -21.21 -15.79 20.37
C TRP A 216 -21.81 -17.05 19.73
N ASP A 217 -23.04 -16.96 19.22
CA ASP A 217 -23.75 -18.09 18.62
C ASP A 217 -22.96 -18.77 17.49
N GLY A 218 -22.43 -19.96 17.77
CA GLY A 218 -21.65 -20.79 16.85
C GLY A 218 -20.12 -20.62 16.92
N LEU A 219 -19.59 -19.90 17.91
CA LEU A 219 -18.14 -19.81 18.17
C LEU A 219 -17.83 -20.14 19.64
N GLU A 220 -17.15 -21.25 19.85
CA GLU A 220 -16.73 -21.71 21.18
C GLU A 220 -15.53 -20.91 21.70
N ILE A 221 -15.41 -20.74 23.02
CA ILE A 221 -14.30 -19.97 23.61
C ILE A 221 -12.94 -20.61 23.28
N GLU A 222 -12.87 -21.93 23.22
CA GLU A 222 -11.65 -22.66 22.89
C GLU A 222 -11.18 -22.41 21.46
N GLU A 223 -12.10 -22.36 20.48
CA GLU A 223 -11.78 -21.99 19.10
C GLU A 223 -11.33 -20.53 19.02
N ALA A 224 -12.04 -19.65 19.74
CA ALA A 224 -11.65 -18.25 19.80
C ALA A 224 -10.23 -18.07 20.36
N LEU A 225 -9.90 -18.82 21.41
CA LEU A 225 -8.57 -18.89 22.02
C LEU A 225 -7.54 -19.47 21.05
N PHE A 226 -7.86 -20.56 20.35
CA PHE A 226 -6.97 -21.21 19.38
C PHE A 226 -6.53 -20.22 18.28
N PHE A 227 -7.47 -19.54 17.62
CA PHE A 227 -7.12 -18.57 16.57
C PHE A 227 -6.36 -17.35 17.11
N PHE A 228 -6.67 -16.90 18.33
CA PHE A 228 -5.93 -15.81 18.97
C PHE A 228 -4.47 -16.22 19.24
N VAL A 229 -4.28 -17.39 19.86
CA VAL A 229 -2.97 -17.90 20.26
C VAL A 229 -2.09 -18.23 19.04
N THR A 230 -2.65 -18.84 18.01
CA THR A 230 -1.92 -19.16 16.77
C THR A 230 -1.46 -17.90 16.04
N ASN A 231 -2.32 -16.88 15.91
CA ASN A 231 -1.89 -15.59 15.34
C ASN A 231 -0.88 -14.86 16.23
N ALA A 232 -1.02 -14.94 17.56
CA ALA A 232 -0.04 -14.40 18.49
C ALA A 232 1.33 -15.08 18.35
N LEU A 233 1.38 -16.40 18.16
CA LEU A 233 2.63 -17.13 17.89
C LEU A 233 3.30 -16.65 16.61
N ILE A 234 2.54 -16.52 15.52
CA ILE A 234 3.06 -16.07 14.22
C ILE A 234 3.64 -14.65 14.34
N VAL A 235 2.89 -13.71 14.93
CA VAL A 235 3.32 -12.32 15.08
C VAL A 235 4.48 -12.18 16.05
N CYS A 236 4.47 -12.88 17.19
CA CYS A 236 5.61 -12.88 18.11
C CYS A 236 6.87 -13.49 17.45
N GLY A 237 6.71 -14.51 16.61
CA GLY A 237 7.80 -15.08 15.80
C GLY A 237 8.37 -14.06 14.81
N GLN A 238 7.51 -13.34 14.09
CA GLN A 238 7.88 -12.24 13.20
C GLN A 238 8.64 -11.12 13.95
N LEU A 239 8.14 -10.72 15.12
CA LEU A 239 8.74 -9.67 15.95
C LEU A 239 10.11 -10.10 16.49
N ALA A 240 10.27 -11.35 16.91
CA ALA A 240 11.57 -11.88 17.32
C ALA A 240 12.57 -11.89 16.15
N PHE A 241 12.12 -12.25 14.95
CA PHE A 241 12.94 -12.19 13.75
C PHE A 241 13.38 -10.75 13.43
N ASP A 242 12.45 -9.80 13.44
CA ASP A 242 12.75 -8.38 13.18
C ASP A 242 13.63 -7.76 14.28
N ASN A 243 13.48 -8.18 15.55
CA ASN A 243 14.38 -7.79 16.63
C ASN A 243 15.82 -8.27 16.34
N ALA A 244 15.97 -9.54 15.98
CA ALA A 244 17.26 -10.12 15.61
C ALA A 244 17.94 -9.34 14.47
N LEU A 245 17.18 -9.04 13.40
CA LEU A 245 17.66 -8.27 12.26
C LEU A 245 18.02 -6.84 12.64
N ALA A 246 17.18 -6.17 13.45
CA ALA A 246 17.43 -4.82 13.93
C ALA A 246 18.75 -4.75 14.71
N VAL A 247 19.00 -5.71 15.62
CA VAL A 247 20.26 -5.79 16.37
C VAL A 247 21.44 -6.06 15.43
N LEU A 248 21.30 -7.03 14.52
CA LEU A 248 22.36 -7.43 13.60
C LEU A 248 22.81 -6.29 12.69
N TYR A 249 21.86 -5.57 12.09
CA TYR A 249 22.14 -4.51 11.12
C TYR A 249 22.51 -3.18 11.75
N THR A 250 22.06 -2.93 12.98
CA THR A 250 22.41 -1.69 13.71
C THR A 250 23.82 -1.75 14.28
N PHE A 251 24.27 -2.94 14.72
CA PHE A 251 25.54 -3.13 15.41
C PHE A 251 26.45 -4.14 14.70
N PRO A 252 26.90 -3.86 13.46
CA PRO A 252 27.76 -4.78 12.73
C PRO A 252 29.07 -5.08 13.47
N GLY A 253 29.61 -4.15 14.27
CA GLY A 253 30.81 -4.41 15.08
C GLY A 253 30.68 -5.52 16.13
N LEU A 254 29.45 -5.94 16.48
CA LEU A 254 29.22 -7.05 17.40
C LEU A 254 29.18 -8.41 16.69
N PHE A 255 29.13 -8.43 15.34
CA PHE A 255 28.90 -9.61 14.54
C PHE A 255 29.86 -9.67 13.34
N THR A 256 30.55 -10.79 13.16
CA THR A 256 31.42 -11.02 12.00
C THR A 256 30.59 -11.51 10.81
N GLY A 257 30.73 -10.89 9.63
CA GLY A 257 30.13 -11.40 8.38
C GLY A 257 28.60 -11.21 8.30
N THR A 258 28.12 -9.96 8.46
CA THR A 258 26.71 -9.64 8.33
C THR A 258 26.19 -9.90 6.91
N SER A 259 25.40 -10.96 6.75
CA SER A 259 24.71 -11.29 5.49
C SER A 259 23.33 -10.60 5.43
N LEU A 260 22.90 -10.24 4.22
CA LEU A 260 21.51 -9.83 3.96
C LEU A 260 20.50 -10.96 4.22
N LEU A 261 20.95 -12.21 4.17
CA LEU A 261 20.18 -13.40 4.55
C LEU A 261 20.95 -14.11 5.67
N PRO A 262 20.78 -13.68 6.94
CA PRO A 262 21.50 -14.27 8.06
C PRO A 262 21.02 -15.69 8.35
N SER A 263 21.93 -16.54 8.84
CA SER A 263 21.57 -17.90 9.27
C SER A 263 20.75 -17.89 10.56
N PRO A 264 19.95 -18.93 10.85
CA PRO A 264 19.20 -19.03 12.11
C PRO A 264 20.09 -18.90 13.35
N LEU A 265 21.31 -19.45 13.30
CA LEU A 265 22.28 -19.35 14.40
C LEU A 265 22.71 -17.89 14.64
N LEU A 266 22.94 -17.12 13.56
CA LEU A 266 23.30 -15.71 13.67
C LEU A 266 22.13 -14.88 14.22
N LEU A 267 20.90 -15.16 13.79
CA LEU A 267 19.69 -14.53 14.32
C LEU A 267 19.52 -14.81 15.83
N MET A 268 19.71 -16.06 16.26
CA MET A 268 19.66 -16.42 17.67
C MET A 268 20.76 -15.72 18.49
N ARG A 269 21.99 -15.64 17.94
CA ARG A 269 23.09 -14.90 18.58
C ARG A 269 22.74 -13.41 18.73
N ALA A 270 22.09 -12.80 17.74
CA ALA A 270 21.63 -11.43 17.81
C ALA A 270 20.57 -11.24 18.89
N LEU A 271 19.56 -12.12 18.97
CA LEU A 271 18.52 -12.09 20.02
C LEU A 271 19.07 -12.25 21.44
N LEU A 272 20.10 -13.07 21.61
CA LEU A 272 20.75 -13.32 22.91
C LEU A 272 21.77 -12.25 23.28
N THR A 273 22.02 -11.26 22.42
CA THR A 273 22.96 -10.18 22.71
C THR A 273 22.38 -9.24 23.77
N PRO A 274 23.04 -9.08 24.94
CA PRO A 274 22.56 -8.20 25.99
C PRO A 274 22.45 -6.75 25.51
N SER A 275 21.36 -6.08 25.84
CA SER A 275 21.15 -4.67 25.46
C SER A 275 22.15 -3.70 26.09
N SER A 276 22.86 -4.10 27.15
CA SER A 276 24.00 -3.36 27.71
C SER A 276 25.18 -3.25 26.75
N LYS A 277 25.26 -4.08 25.70
CA LYS A 277 26.27 -4.00 24.64
C LYS A 277 25.88 -3.08 23.49
N TYR A 278 24.64 -2.58 23.47
CA TYR A 278 24.18 -1.70 22.40
C TYR A 278 24.85 -0.34 22.53
N ASN A 279 25.34 0.18 21.40
CA ASN A 279 25.91 1.53 21.36
C ASN A 279 24.76 2.56 21.41
N ALA A 280 24.70 3.34 22.49
CA ALA A 280 23.67 4.36 22.72
C ALA A 280 23.71 5.48 21.68
N GLU A 281 24.90 5.94 21.31
CA GLU A 281 25.09 7.00 20.33
C GLU A 281 24.57 6.55 18.96
N ARG A 282 24.82 5.30 18.56
CA ARG A 282 24.31 4.73 17.30
C ARG A 282 22.78 4.74 17.24
N LEU A 283 22.11 4.34 18.32
CA LEU A 283 20.64 4.38 18.38
C LEU A 283 20.11 5.81 18.34
N GLN A 284 20.75 6.72 19.09
CA GLN A 284 20.37 8.12 19.12
C GLN A 284 20.51 8.78 17.74
N GLY A 285 21.62 8.57 17.03
CA GLY A 285 21.82 9.17 15.71
C GLY A 285 20.88 8.62 14.64
N LEU A 286 20.51 7.33 14.70
CA LEU A 286 19.46 6.78 13.83
C LEU A 286 18.10 7.42 14.11
N ASP A 287 17.74 7.59 15.39
CA ASP A 287 16.48 8.25 15.76
C ASP A 287 16.45 9.73 15.32
N GLU A 288 17.56 10.44 15.52
CA GLU A 288 17.72 11.83 15.04
C GLU A 288 17.66 11.93 13.52
N ALA A 289 18.29 11.01 12.78
CA ALA A 289 18.22 10.94 11.33
C ALA A 289 16.78 10.74 10.82
N VAL A 290 16.04 9.81 11.44
CA VAL A 290 14.61 9.58 11.13
C VAL A 290 13.76 10.81 11.44
N ARG A 291 13.95 11.44 12.60
CA ARG A 291 13.24 12.68 12.99
C ARG A 291 13.55 13.82 12.01
N ARG A 292 14.82 13.98 11.63
CA ARG A 292 15.28 15.00 10.67
C ARG A 292 14.63 14.81 9.31
N LEU A 293 14.65 13.59 8.75
CA LEU A 293 13.99 13.28 7.49
C LEU A 293 12.47 13.53 7.56
N LYS A 294 11.80 13.02 8.59
CA LYS A 294 10.34 13.18 8.75
C LYS A 294 9.92 14.65 8.83
N ARG A 295 10.72 15.51 9.47
CA ARG A 295 10.47 16.95 9.59
C ARG A 295 10.72 17.70 8.27
N LYS A 296 11.79 17.36 7.55
CA LYS A 296 12.28 18.14 6.39
C LYS A 296 11.68 17.68 5.06
N SER A 297 11.45 16.37 4.87
CA SER A 297 10.83 15.85 3.64
C SER A 297 9.85 14.72 3.90
N ARG A 298 8.56 15.04 3.79
CA ARG A 298 7.50 14.03 3.86
C ARG A 298 7.55 13.02 2.72
N SER A 299 7.91 13.46 1.51
CA SER A 299 7.97 12.58 0.33
C SER A 299 9.10 11.56 0.48
N PHE A 300 10.31 12.00 0.83
CA PHE A 300 11.42 11.10 1.06
C PHE A 300 11.23 10.23 2.31
N TYR A 301 10.54 10.73 3.36
CA TYR A 301 10.19 9.89 4.51
C TYR A 301 9.30 8.71 4.11
N LEU A 302 8.27 8.93 3.29
CA LEU A 302 7.41 7.87 2.78
C LEU A 302 8.17 6.93 1.84
N ALA A 303 8.96 7.47 0.91
CA ALA A 303 9.79 6.66 0.01
C ALA A 303 10.82 5.82 0.77
N SER A 304 11.38 6.31 1.88
CA SER A 304 12.34 5.57 2.69
C SER A 304 11.80 4.24 3.21
N ALA A 305 10.49 4.12 3.42
CA ALA A 305 9.86 2.89 3.88
C ALA A 305 9.93 1.75 2.85
N THR A 306 10.17 2.08 1.58
CA THR A 306 10.31 1.08 0.52
C THR A 306 11.68 0.41 0.54
N PHE A 307 12.71 1.06 1.10
CA PHE A 307 14.04 0.47 1.24
C PHE A 307 14.08 -0.53 2.40
N PRO A 308 14.47 -1.80 2.17
CA PRO A 308 14.58 -2.78 3.24
C PRO A 308 15.95 -2.75 3.93
N GLY A 309 16.01 -3.33 5.13
CA GLY A 309 17.27 -3.75 5.76
C GLY A 309 18.28 -2.63 6.03
N PRO A 310 19.60 -2.94 5.95
CA PRO A 310 20.64 -2.01 6.37
C PRO A 310 20.86 -0.85 5.39
N LEU A 311 20.50 -0.99 4.10
CA LEU A 311 20.54 0.10 3.14
C LEU A 311 19.68 1.29 3.59
N ARG A 312 18.47 1.03 4.13
CA ARG A 312 17.60 2.09 4.65
C ARG A 312 18.29 2.88 5.77
N ALA A 313 19.04 2.21 6.65
CA ALA A 313 19.76 2.87 7.73
C ALA A 313 20.85 3.79 7.19
N ASP A 314 21.66 3.32 6.24
CA ASP A 314 22.74 4.12 5.65
C ASP A 314 22.20 5.32 4.84
N LEU A 315 21.11 5.13 4.09
CA LEU A 315 20.44 6.23 3.36
C LEU A 315 19.88 7.29 4.31
N LEU A 316 19.29 6.88 5.44
CA LEU A 316 18.82 7.81 6.48
C LEU A 316 19.98 8.64 7.06
N LEU A 317 21.12 8.00 7.32
CA LEU A 317 22.31 8.64 7.86
C LEU A 317 22.97 9.58 6.83
N LEU A 318 23.05 9.15 5.57
CA LEU A 318 23.53 9.99 4.47
C LEU A 318 22.66 11.24 4.30
N TYR A 319 21.33 11.08 4.21
CA TYR A 319 20.41 12.21 4.15
C TYR A 319 20.58 13.15 5.35
N SER A 320 20.75 12.56 6.54
CA SER A 320 20.95 13.31 7.76
C SER A 320 22.23 14.15 7.72
N PHE A 321 23.35 13.60 7.22
CA PHE A 321 24.59 14.33 7.01
C PHE A 321 24.40 15.46 6.00
N CYS A 322 23.89 15.17 4.81
CA CYS A 322 23.67 16.18 3.77
C CYS A 322 22.83 17.33 4.30
N ARG A 323 21.74 17.04 5.03
CA ARG A 323 20.89 18.08 5.59
C ARG A 323 21.52 18.88 6.71
N VAL A 324 22.37 18.27 7.54
CA VAL A 324 23.12 18.98 8.59
C VAL A 324 24.17 19.89 7.98
N ALA A 325 24.90 19.41 6.97
CA ALA A 325 25.91 20.21 6.28
C ALA A 325 25.27 21.43 5.60
N ASP A 326 24.16 21.21 4.89
CA ASP A 326 23.32 22.25 4.28
C ASP A 326 22.79 23.25 5.33
N ASP A 327 22.16 22.77 6.41
CA ASP A 327 21.65 23.64 7.49
C ASP A 327 22.77 24.45 8.19
N LEU A 328 24.00 23.93 8.32
CA LEU A 328 25.13 24.67 8.90
C LEU A 328 25.58 25.84 8.02
N VAL A 329 25.53 25.67 6.70
CA VAL A 329 25.91 26.71 5.74
C VAL A 329 24.78 27.72 5.56
N ASP A 330 23.54 27.26 5.32
CA ASP A 330 22.40 28.14 5.04
C ASP A 330 21.93 28.96 6.26
N ASN A 331 22.12 28.46 7.48
CA ASN A 331 21.75 29.20 8.70
C ASN A 331 22.92 29.98 9.31
N ALA A 332 24.06 30.08 8.62
CA ALA A 332 25.16 30.93 9.04
C ALA A 332 24.71 32.40 9.05
N SER A 333 25.24 33.18 10.00
CA SER A 333 24.91 34.59 10.15
C SER A 333 25.52 35.48 9.06
N ASP A 334 26.67 35.07 8.51
CA ASP A 334 27.35 35.72 7.40
C ASP A 334 28.18 34.72 6.56
N ALA A 335 28.70 35.21 5.43
CA ALA A 335 29.50 34.41 4.51
C ALA A 335 30.83 33.91 5.10
N GLU A 336 31.40 34.58 6.11
CA GLU A 336 32.64 34.14 6.74
C GLU A 336 32.39 32.97 7.70
N GLU A 337 31.29 33.02 8.46
CA GLU A 337 30.82 31.89 9.26
C GLU A 337 30.52 30.68 8.37
N ALA A 338 29.84 30.89 7.23
CA ALA A 338 29.55 29.83 6.29
C ALA A 338 30.84 29.19 5.71
N LYS A 339 31.83 29.99 5.30
CA LYS A 339 33.15 29.50 4.88
C LYS A 339 33.86 28.73 5.99
N MET A 340 33.76 29.18 7.23
CA MET A 340 34.30 28.48 8.39
C MET A 340 33.65 27.10 8.54
N TRP A 341 32.33 26.98 8.41
CA TRP A 341 31.63 25.70 8.47
C TRP A 341 32.05 24.76 7.36
N ILE A 342 32.16 25.25 6.12
CA ILE A 342 32.68 24.46 4.98
C ILE A 342 34.11 23.99 5.25
N ALA A 343 34.99 24.87 5.75
CA ALA A 343 36.36 24.51 6.10
C ALA A 343 36.43 23.42 7.19
N LYS A 344 35.56 23.51 8.22
CA LYS A 344 35.45 22.48 9.26
C LYS A 344 34.94 21.16 8.70
N LEU A 345 33.92 21.17 7.84
CA LEU A 345 33.39 19.98 7.16
C LEU A 345 34.47 19.32 6.27
N ARG A 346 35.19 20.12 5.49
CA ARG A 346 36.31 19.63 4.65
C ARG A 346 37.44 19.04 5.49
N LYS A 347 37.80 19.69 6.60
CA LYS A 347 38.79 19.15 7.56
C LYS A 347 38.32 17.82 8.16
N PHE A 348 37.03 17.71 8.52
CA PHE A 348 36.43 16.45 8.96
C PHE A 348 36.55 15.36 7.89
N LEU A 349 36.14 15.62 6.64
CA LEU A 349 36.22 14.64 5.55
C LEU A 349 37.67 14.19 5.30
N ASN A 350 38.60 15.13 5.19
CA ASN A 350 40.03 14.83 5.01
C ASN A 350 40.58 13.94 6.13
N ASN A 351 40.16 14.17 7.37
CA ASN A 351 40.61 13.38 8.51
C ASN A 351 39.95 11.99 8.55
N VAL A 352 38.68 11.86 8.18
CA VAL A 352 37.98 10.56 8.13
C VAL A 352 38.53 9.64 7.05
N TYR A 353 38.92 10.20 5.90
CA TYR A 353 39.50 9.43 4.79
C TYR A 353 41.03 9.30 4.87
N SER A 354 41.66 9.80 5.93
CA SER A 354 43.10 9.69 6.14
C SER A 354 43.45 8.52 7.06
N ASP A 355 44.24 7.58 6.56
CA ASP A 355 44.76 6.45 7.36
C ASP A 355 45.67 6.90 8.53
N LYS A 356 46.13 8.16 8.52
CA LYS A 356 47.05 8.70 9.53
C LYS A 356 46.34 9.22 10.78
N VAL A 357 45.04 9.47 10.71
CA VAL A 357 44.28 10.08 11.82
C VAL A 357 43.43 9.00 12.48
N ALA A 358 43.66 8.77 13.78
CA ALA A 358 42.86 7.80 14.53
C ALA A 358 41.40 8.25 14.62
N HIS A 359 40.45 7.30 14.55
CA HIS A 359 39.00 7.58 14.69
C HIS A 359 38.66 8.34 15.98
N THR A 360 39.39 8.12 17.06
CA THR A 360 39.20 8.84 18.34
C THR A 360 39.55 10.33 18.22
N ALA A 361 40.54 10.69 17.41
CA ALA A 361 40.90 12.08 17.15
C ALA A 361 39.85 12.78 16.28
N VAL A 362 39.29 12.07 15.29
CA VAL A 362 38.17 12.57 14.49
C VAL A 362 36.95 12.83 15.38
N HIS A 363 36.63 11.88 16.28
CA HIS A 363 35.52 12.05 17.22
C HIS A 363 35.72 13.27 18.13
N ALA A 364 36.90 13.42 18.73
CA ALA A 364 37.22 14.57 19.58
C ALA A 364 37.12 15.89 18.80
N GLN A 365 37.57 15.91 17.54
CA GLN A 365 37.44 17.05 16.66
C GLN A 365 35.97 17.42 16.43
N ILE A 366 35.12 16.44 16.10
CA ILE A 366 33.70 16.72 15.85
C ILE A 366 33.04 17.33 17.08
N CYS A 367 33.31 16.79 18.27
CA CYS A 367 32.77 17.31 19.52
C CYS A 367 33.24 18.74 19.85
N ALA A 368 34.45 19.11 19.42
CA ALA A 368 35.01 20.44 19.63
C ALA A 368 34.54 21.47 18.57
N ASP A 369 34.49 21.04 17.31
CA ASP A 369 34.30 21.95 16.17
C ASP A 369 32.81 22.21 15.87
N PHE A 370 31.89 21.29 16.22
CA PHE A 370 30.49 21.29 15.77
C PHE A 370 29.44 21.33 16.90
N PRO A 371 28.28 22.00 16.69
CA PRO A 371 27.16 22.02 17.64
C PRO A 371 26.63 20.62 17.99
N LEU A 372 26.23 20.42 19.26
CA LEU A 372 25.83 19.11 19.81
C LEU A 372 24.77 18.38 18.97
N ASP A 373 23.78 19.10 18.45
CA ASP A 373 22.67 18.58 17.65
C ASP A 373 23.04 18.18 16.21
N THR A 374 24.27 18.52 15.79
CA THR A 374 24.81 18.17 14.47
C THR A 374 25.77 16.98 14.52
N GLN A 375 26.47 16.79 15.65
CA GLN A 375 27.56 15.82 15.81
C GLN A 375 27.19 14.40 15.39
N SER A 376 25.99 13.93 15.73
CA SER A 376 25.54 12.57 15.40
C SER A 376 25.49 12.29 13.90
N ALA A 377 25.17 13.30 13.08
CA ALA A 377 25.10 13.15 11.62
C ALA A 377 26.49 13.00 10.99
N LEU A 378 27.50 13.67 11.56
CA LEU A 378 28.89 13.55 11.12
C LEU A 378 29.50 12.22 11.60
N LEU A 379 29.33 11.89 12.87
CA LEU A 379 29.89 10.68 13.49
C LEU A 379 29.36 9.38 12.87
N GLN A 380 28.15 9.43 12.29
CA GLN A 380 27.47 8.23 11.78
C GLN A 380 27.35 8.19 10.26
N LEU A 381 27.95 9.15 9.55
CA LEU A 381 28.08 9.08 8.10
C LEU A 381 28.80 7.77 7.71
N PRO A 382 28.24 6.94 6.82
CA PRO A 382 28.83 5.65 6.42
C PRO A 382 30.03 5.82 5.47
N THR A 383 31.06 6.55 5.89
CA THR A 383 32.23 6.90 5.03
C THR A 383 33.03 5.69 4.54
N SER A 384 33.04 4.58 5.28
CA SER A 384 33.68 3.33 4.82
C SER A 384 33.00 2.69 3.59
N LYS A 385 31.81 3.19 3.20
CA LYS A 385 30.99 2.68 2.10
C LYS A 385 30.80 3.71 0.98
N LEU A 386 31.40 4.89 1.13
CA LEU A 386 31.23 6.03 0.25
C LEU A 386 32.59 6.47 -0.29
N SER A 387 32.59 6.97 -1.52
CA SER A 387 33.76 7.65 -2.07
C SER A 387 33.92 9.02 -1.43
N HIS A 388 35.17 9.48 -1.29
CA HIS A 388 35.46 10.81 -0.77
C HIS A 388 35.00 11.93 -1.74
N GLN A 389 35.16 11.72 -3.05
CA GLN A 389 34.97 12.77 -4.06
C GLN A 389 33.55 13.36 -4.10
N PRO A 390 32.45 12.57 -4.09
CA PRO A 390 31.09 13.13 -4.08
C PRO A 390 30.79 14.00 -2.85
N LEU A 391 31.34 13.65 -1.68
CA LEU A 391 31.19 14.45 -0.45
C LEU A 391 31.93 15.79 -0.56
N GLU A 392 33.15 15.79 -1.09
CA GLU A 392 33.90 17.02 -1.34
C GLU A 392 33.23 17.88 -2.43
N ASP A 393 32.69 17.24 -3.45
CA ASP A 393 31.97 17.90 -4.52
C ASP A 393 30.68 18.57 -4.03
N LEU A 394 29.98 17.96 -3.06
CA LEU A 394 28.87 18.57 -2.36
C LEU A 394 29.30 19.84 -1.59
N LEU A 395 30.43 19.79 -0.89
CA LEU A 395 30.97 20.98 -0.19
C LEU A 395 31.31 22.11 -1.16
N ARG A 396 31.83 21.80 -2.36
CA ARG A 396 32.05 22.80 -3.41
C ARG A 396 30.74 23.40 -3.92
N GLY A 397 29.65 22.63 -3.93
CA GLY A 397 28.31 23.16 -4.19
C GLY A 397 27.89 24.21 -3.16
N PHE A 398 28.14 23.96 -1.87
CA PHE A 398 27.89 24.96 -0.82
C PHE A 398 28.76 26.21 -0.97
N GLU A 399 30.01 26.07 -1.43
CA GLU A 399 30.87 27.23 -1.73
C GLU A 399 30.33 28.09 -2.87
N MET A 400 29.67 27.47 -3.87
CA MET A 400 29.00 28.20 -4.94
C MET A 400 27.86 29.06 -4.39
N ASP A 401 27.07 28.56 -3.43
CA ASP A 401 25.96 29.32 -2.83
C ASP A 401 26.44 30.59 -2.09
N LEU A 402 27.66 30.62 -1.56
CA LEU A 402 28.25 31.81 -0.92
C LEU A 402 28.60 32.94 -1.90
N GLY A 403 28.60 32.65 -3.21
CA GLY A 403 28.84 33.66 -4.23
C GLY A 403 27.67 34.60 -4.47
N PHE A 404 26.44 34.17 -4.14
CA PHE A 404 25.21 34.94 -4.40
C PHE A 404 25.16 36.30 -3.68
N ASP A 405 25.82 36.43 -2.53
CA ASP A 405 25.89 37.69 -1.76
C ASP A 405 26.59 38.83 -2.52
N LYS A 406 27.41 38.49 -3.52
CA LYS A 406 28.25 39.46 -4.25
C LYS A 406 27.73 39.75 -5.65
N ALA A 407 27.23 38.73 -6.34
CA ALA A 407 26.73 38.83 -7.70
C ALA A 407 25.89 37.60 -8.05
N PRO A 408 25.01 37.68 -9.06
CA PRO A 408 24.37 36.50 -9.62
C PRO A 408 25.40 35.48 -10.12
N LEU A 409 25.28 34.23 -9.68
CA LEU A 409 26.29 33.19 -9.95
C LEU A 409 26.02 32.39 -11.23
N ILE A 410 24.75 32.19 -11.57
CA ILE A 410 24.34 31.30 -12.66
C ILE A 410 24.23 32.10 -13.96
N GLU A 411 25.31 32.22 -14.72
CA GLU A 411 25.28 32.96 -15.99
C GLU A 411 24.66 32.12 -17.12
N THR A 412 25.03 30.83 -17.17
CA THR A 412 24.76 29.93 -18.29
C THR A 412 24.02 28.65 -17.86
N THR A 413 23.60 27.85 -18.85
CA THR A 413 22.99 26.55 -18.58
C THR A 413 24.02 25.57 -18.00
N GLU A 414 25.28 25.71 -18.41
CA GLU A 414 26.40 24.91 -17.91
C GLU A 414 26.67 25.20 -16.43
N ASP A 415 26.56 26.46 -16.00
CA ASP A 415 26.70 26.83 -14.57
C ASP A 415 25.57 26.24 -13.73
N LEU A 416 24.34 26.29 -14.25
CA LEU A 416 23.17 25.69 -13.60
C LEU A 416 23.32 24.17 -13.49
N GLN A 417 23.79 23.53 -14.55
CA GLN A 417 24.07 22.10 -14.54
C GLN A 417 25.16 21.76 -13.52
N LEU A 418 26.30 22.45 -13.55
CA LEU A 418 27.39 22.23 -12.60
C LEU A 418 26.91 22.40 -11.15
N TYR A 419 26.13 23.45 -10.86
CA TYR A 419 25.53 23.63 -9.54
C TYR A 419 24.67 22.42 -9.14
N ALA A 420 23.75 22.01 -10.01
CA ALA A 420 22.85 20.88 -9.76
C ALA A 420 23.58 19.53 -9.62
N GLU A 421 24.65 19.31 -10.39
CA GLU A 421 25.52 18.14 -10.27
C GLU A 421 26.15 18.08 -8.88
N ARG A 422 26.59 19.24 -8.34
CA ARG A 422 27.27 19.36 -7.06
C ARG A 422 26.34 19.15 -5.87
N VAL A 423 25.17 19.80 -5.87
CA VAL A 423 24.26 19.79 -4.70
C VAL A 423 23.28 18.61 -4.66
N ALA A 424 22.99 18.00 -5.82
CA ALA A 424 22.04 16.90 -5.92
C ALA A 424 22.58 15.68 -6.68
N GLY A 425 23.33 15.89 -7.75
CA GLY A 425 23.95 14.81 -8.52
C GLY A 425 24.89 13.94 -7.66
N THR A 426 25.75 14.57 -6.86
CA THR A 426 26.64 13.89 -5.89
C THR A 426 25.87 13.07 -4.87
N VAL A 427 24.72 13.55 -4.39
CA VAL A 427 23.86 12.84 -3.45
C VAL A 427 23.30 11.58 -4.09
N ALA A 428 22.86 11.66 -5.35
CA ALA A 428 22.40 10.50 -6.09
C ALA A 428 23.53 9.49 -6.34
N GLN A 429 24.75 9.94 -6.64
CA GLN A 429 25.93 9.06 -6.73
C GLN A 429 26.16 8.30 -5.43
N MET A 430 26.20 8.99 -4.28
CA MET A 430 26.39 8.37 -2.97
C MET A 430 25.27 7.37 -2.63
N CYS A 431 24.02 7.66 -3.00
CA CYS A 431 22.92 6.70 -2.83
C CYS A 431 23.16 5.40 -3.62
N ILE A 432 23.68 5.50 -4.85
CA ILE A 432 23.97 4.35 -5.72
C ILE A 432 25.20 3.59 -5.22
N GLU A 433 26.23 4.26 -4.71
CA GLU A 433 27.37 3.61 -4.06
C GLU A 433 26.93 2.73 -2.88
N LEU A 434 26.02 3.24 -2.03
CA LEU A 434 25.45 2.45 -0.94
C LEU A 434 24.63 1.25 -1.44
N ILE A 435 23.94 1.38 -2.58
CA ILE A 435 23.24 0.25 -3.22
C ILE A 435 24.25 -0.82 -3.65
N PHE A 436 25.30 -0.46 -4.37
CA PHE A 436 26.31 -1.43 -4.83
C PHE A 436 27.10 -2.05 -3.67
N TYR A 437 27.28 -1.32 -2.57
CA TYR A 437 27.88 -1.86 -1.36
C TYR A 437 27.03 -2.99 -0.75
N TRP A 438 25.72 -2.79 -0.60
CA TRP A 438 24.85 -3.78 0.04
C TRP A 438 24.41 -4.90 -0.90
N TYR A 439 24.27 -4.60 -2.19
CA TYR A 439 23.83 -5.54 -3.20
C TYR A 439 24.93 -5.71 -4.25
N PRO A 440 25.95 -6.57 -3.97
CA PRO A 440 26.99 -6.88 -4.93
C PRO A 440 26.38 -7.31 -6.26
N SER A 441 26.84 -6.70 -7.34
CA SER A 441 26.37 -6.99 -8.69
C SER A 441 27.46 -7.70 -9.50
N THR A 442 27.05 -8.44 -10.53
CA THR A 442 27.96 -9.03 -11.52
C THR A 442 28.44 -8.02 -12.57
N LEU A 443 28.01 -6.76 -12.47
CA LEU A 443 28.37 -5.71 -13.42
C LEU A 443 29.86 -5.36 -13.28
N SER A 444 30.50 -5.10 -14.41
CA SER A 444 31.86 -4.58 -14.45
C SER A 444 31.96 -3.21 -13.76
N ALA A 445 33.16 -2.83 -13.34
CA ALA A 445 33.41 -1.52 -12.73
C ALA A 445 33.04 -0.36 -13.68
N GLU A 446 33.16 -0.55 -14.99
CA GLU A 446 32.78 0.44 -15.99
C GLU A 446 31.26 0.63 -16.08
N GLU A 447 30.51 -0.47 -16.06
CA GLU A 447 29.05 -0.42 -16.04
C GLU A 447 28.52 0.21 -14.76
N GLN A 448 29.13 -0.10 -13.61
CA GLN A 448 28.77 0.54 -12.34
C GLN A 448 29.01 2.05 -12.39
N ARG A 449 30.16 2.49 -12.93
CA ARG A 449 30.44 3.92 -13.15
C ARG A 449 29.42 4.58 -14.07
N ALA A 450 29.00 3.91 -15.15
CA ALA A 450 27.98 4.43 -16.05
C ALA A 450 26.62 4.61 -15.34
N ILE A 451 26.24 3.67 -14.47
CA ILE A 451 25.00 3.77 -13.67
C ILE A 451 25.11 4.90 -12.64
N ILE A 452 26.25 5.06 -11.98
CA ILE A 452 26.52 6.16 -11.04
C ILE A 452 26.43 7.51 -11.77
N ALA A 453 26.99 7.61 -12.99
CA ALA A 453 26.89 8.81 -13.83
C ALA A 453 25.44 9.12 -14.25
N ALA A 454 24.67 8.11 -14.65
CA ALA A 454 23.24 8.27 -14.93
C ALA A 454 22.46 8.72 -13.67
N GLY A 455 22.84 8.22 -12.49
CA GLY A 455 22.32 8.67 -11.21
C GLY A 455 22.61 10.14 -10.93
N ASN A 456 23.81 10.62 -11.27
CA ASN A 456 24.15 12.04 -11.16
C ASN A 456 23.18 12.89 -12.00
N ASN A 457 22.99 12.54 -13.28
CA ASN A 457 22.04 13.23 -14.17
C ASN A 457 20.59 13.18 -13.65
N MET A 458 20.18 12.05 -13.05
CA MET A 458 18.88 11.97 -12.36
C MET A 458 18.82 12.95 -11.18
N GLY A 459 19.88 13.08 -10.39
CA GLY A 459 19.99 14.09 -9.33
C GLY A 459 19.85 15.52 -9.85
N VAL A 460 20.45 15.82 -11.01
CA VAL A 460 20.29 17.12 -11.70
C VAL A 460 18.82 17.35 -12.08
N ALA A 461 18.14 16.36 -12.65
CA ALA A 461 16.71 16.45 -12.98
C ALA A 461 15.86 16.78 -11.73
N LEU A 462 16.13 16.10 -10.61
CA LEU A 462 15.45 16.37 -9.34
C LEU A 462 15.73 17.79 -8.82
N GLN A 463 16.94 18.30 -9.01
CA GLN A 463 17.30 19.67 -8.61
C GLN A 463 16.62 20.72 -9.49
N TYR A 464 16.47 20.46 -10.80
CA TYR A 464 15.72 21.36 -11.69
C TYR A 464 14.25 21.42 -11.30
N VAL A 465 13.63 20.30 -10.91
CA VAL A 465 12.29 20.30 -10.31
C VAL A 465 12.27 21.08 -8.98
N ASN A 466 13.32 20.96 -8.17
CA ASN A 466 13.42 21.68 -6.91
C ASN A 466 13.48 23.21 -7.12
N ILE A 467 14.37 23.69 -7.98
CA ILE A 467 14.49 25.11 -8.35
C ILE A 467 13.18 25.59 -8.98
N SER A 468 12.60 24.81 -9.89
CA SER A 468 11.30 25.12 -10.50
C SER A 468 10.17 25.20 -9.48
N ARG A 469 10.26 24.53 -8.33
CA ARG A 469 9.24 24.58 -7.27
C ARG A 469 9.41 25.83 -6.42
N ASP A 470 10.66 26.22 -6.14
CA ASP A 470 11.00 27.12 -5.05
C ASP A 470 11.42 28.54 -5.52
N ILE A 471 11.29 28.88 -6.80
CA ILE A 471 11.57 30.23 -7.36
C ILE A 471 11.13 31.40 -6.45
N GLU A 472 9.89 31.37 -5.94
CA GLU A 472 9.37 32.43 -5.06
C GLU A 472 10.01 32.43 -3.67
N VAL A 473 10.34 31.25 -3.15
CA VAL A 473 10.99 31.09 -1.84
C VAL A 473 12.46 31.53 -1.93
N ASP A 474 13.15 31.14 -2.99
CA ASP A 474 14.55 31.48 -3.24
C ASP A 474 14.70 33.01 -3.47
N ALA A 475 13.77 33.62 -4.19
CA ALA A 475 13.73 35.07 -4.38
C ALA A 475 13.60 35.86 -3.06
N LYS A 476 12.98 35.29 -2.02
CA LYS A 476 12.84 35.95 -0.70
C LYS A 476 14.12 35.97 0.12
N ILE A 477 15.09 35.15 -0.25
CA ILE A 477 16.43 35.12 0.34
C ILE A 477 17.47 35.64 -0.64
N ASP A 478 17.04 36.48 -1.59
CA ASP A 478 17.87 37.13 -2.62
C ASP A 478 18.62 36.17 -3.55
N ARG A 479 18.13 34.94 -3.75
CA ARG A 479 18.71 33.93 -4.64
C ARG A 479 17.86 33.74 -5.91
N VAL A 480 18.50 33.73 -7.08
CA VAL A 480 17.89 33.33 -8.36
C VAL A 480 18.80 32.33 -9.06
N TYR A 481 18.32 31.10 -9.19
CA TYR A 481 19.04 30.01 -9.86
C TYR A 481 18.77 29.91 -11.37
N LEU A 482 17.84 30.72 -11.91
CA LEU A 482 17.60 30.78 -13.35
C LEU A 482 18.81 31.45 -14.05
N PRO A 483 19.34 30.87 -15.14
CA PRO A 483 20.49 31.44 -15.84
C PRO A 483 20.27 32.88 -16.31
N LEU A 484 21.25 33.76 -16.08
CA LEU A 484 21.16 35.17 -16.49
C LEU A 484 20.92 35.33 -18.00
N LYS A 485 21.55 34.49 -18.83
CA LYS A 485 21.29 34.50 -20.28
C LYS A 485 19.82 34.26 -20.59
N TRP A 486 19.18 33.32 -19.88
CA TRP A 486 17.75 33.05 -20.07
C TRP A 486 16.88 34.21 -19.62
N LEU A 487 17.26 34.91 -18.55
CA LEU A 487 16.57 36.13 -18.11
C LEU A 487 16.67 37.21 -19.18
N SER A 488 17.88 37.44 -19.73
CA SER A 488 18.09 38.44 -20.78
C SER A 488 17.32 38.15 -22.06
N ASP A 489 17.18 36.87 -22.45
CA ASP A 489 16.42 36.44 -23.64
C ASP A 489 14.94 36.85 -23.57
N VAL A 490 14.38 36.94 -22.35
CA VAL A 490 12.99 37.35 -22.10
C VAL A 490 12.89 38.79 -21.57
N GLY A 491 13.98 39.54 -21.61
CA GLY A 491 14.05 40.95 -21.19
C GLY A 491 13.91 41.18 -19.69
N LEU A 492 14.35 40.23 -18.86
CA LEU A 492 14.36 40.34 -17.41
C LEU A 492 15.78 40.52 -16.86
N SER A 493 15.91 41.30 -15.77
CA SER A 493 17.11 41.29 -14.93
C SER A 493 16.98 40.33 -13.75
N TYR A 494 18.08 40.12 -13.02
CA TYR A 494 18.09 39.37 -11.77
C TYR A 494 17.10 39.99 -10.74
N GLU A 495 17.13 41.32 -10.60
CA GLU A 495 16.29 42.09 -9.68
C GLU A 495 14.80 42.03 -10.05
N ASP A 496 14.46 41.89 -11.34
CA ASP A 496 13.07 41.70 -11.75
C ASP A 496 12.49 40.40 -11.20
N VAL A 497 13.28 39.32 -11.20
CA VAL A 497 12.86 38.03 -10.64
C VAL A 497 12.71 38.12 -9.14
N LEU A 498 13.63 38.80 -8.43
CA LEU A 498 13.54 39.01 -6.99
C LEU A 498 12.26 39.76 -6.60
N LYS A 499 11.92 40.83 -7.34
CA LYS A 499 10.75 41.67 -7.03
C LYS A 499 9.43 41.04 -7.46
N ARG A 500 9.43 40.31 -8.59
CA ARG A 500 8.22 39.75 -9.21
C ARG A 500 8.45 38.31 -9.68
N PRO A 501 8.67 37.34 -8.77
CA PRO A 501 8.98 35.95 -9.12
C PRO A 501 7.82 35.21 -9.79
N ASN A 502 6.59 35.73 -9.72
CA ASN A 502 5.38 35.09 -10.25
C ASN A 502 4.89 35.73 -11.57
N GLN A 503 5.73 36.51 -12.26
CA GLN A 503 5.37 37.13 -13.53
C GLN A 503 5.41 36.14 -14.70
N ALA A 504 4.65 36.43 -15.76
CA ALA A 504 4.45 35.51 -16.90
C ALA A 504 5.75 35.06 -17.57
N GLN A 505 6.74 35.95 -17.69
CA GLN A 505 8.05 35.62 -18.25
C GLN A 505 8.81 34.60 -17.39
N VAL A 506 8.72 34.70 -16.06
CA VAL A 506 9.36 33.73 -15.14
C VAL A 506 8.66 32.37 -15.23
N GLU A 507 7.34 32.34 -15.41
CA GLU A 507 6.62 31.09 -15.66
C GLU A 507 7.04 30.42 -16.97
N THR A 508 7.34 31.19 -18.02
CA THR A 508 7.93 30.64 -19.25
C THR A 508 9.28 29.97 -18.98
N LEU A 509 10.13 30.59 -18.15
CA LEU A 509 11.43 30.02 -17.76
C LEU A 509 11.28 28.81 -16.83
N ARG A 510 10.29 28.80 -15.93
CA ARG A 510 9.93 27.63 -15.12
C ARG A 510 9.55 26.45 -16.01
N LYS A 511 8.73 26.67 -17.05
CA LYS A 511 8.35 25.64 -18.02
C LYS A 511 9.56 25.12 -18.80
N ARG A 512 10.49 26.00 -19.20
CA ARG A 512 11.77 25.60 -19.81
C ARG A 512 12.58 24.70 -18.88
N LEU A 513 12.76 25.10 -17.62
CA LEU A 513 13.51 24.32 -16.64
C LEU A 513 12.87 22.96 -16.34
N LEU A 514 11.53 22.90 -16.25
CA LEU A 514 10.79 21.64 -16.12
C LEU A 514 10.97 20.75 -17.36
N LYS A 515 10.95 21.32 -18.56
CA LYS A 515 11.22 20.56 -19.79
C LYS A 515 12.61 19.92 -19.77
N ASP A 516 13.62 20.68 -19.35
CA ASP A 516 14.99 20.18 -19.23
C ASP A 516 15.10 19.08 -18.16
N ALA A 517 14.40 19.25 -17.03
CA ALA A 517 14.30 18.24 -15.98
C ALA A 517 13.69 16.92 -16.50
N PHE A 518 12.57 17.00 -17.23
CA PHE A 518 11.93 15.82 -17.80
C PHE A 518 12.79 15.18 -18.89
N SER A 519 13.52 15.95 -19.71
CA SER A 519 14.46 15.40 -20.68
C SER A 519 15.58 14.60 -20.01
N LEU A 520 16.16 15.12 -18.93
CA LEU A 520 17.18 14.41 -18.16
C LEU A 520 16.60 13.15 -17.49
N TYR A 521 15.40 13.23 -16.93
CA TYR A 521 14.71 12.07 -16.36
C TYR A 521 14.47 10.97 -17.43
N GLU A 522 13.93 11.31 -18.60
CA GLU A 522 13.63 10.35 -19.66
C GLU A 522 14.89 9.65 -20.18
N THR A 523 16.00 10.38 -20.31
CA THR A 523 17.28 9.81 -20.78
C THR A 523 17.98 8.94 -19.74
N THR A 524 17.59 9.02 -18.46
CA THR A 524 18.31 8.35 -17.35
C THR A 524 17.49 7.32 -16.61
N LYS A 525 16.15 7.34 -16.71
CA LYS A 525 15.26 6.43 -15.97
C LYS A 525 15.57 4.95 -16.21
N ASP A 526 16.00 4.58 -17.42
CA ASP A 526 16.32 3.19 -17.78
C ASP A 526 17.57 2.67 -17.06
N ALA A 527 18.45 3.57 -16.56
CA ALA A 527 19.59 3.16 -15.74
C ALA A 527 19.15 2.53 -14.42
N ILE A 528 17.94 2.83 -13.93
CA ILE A 528 17.34 2.18 -12.75
C ILE A 528 17.17 0.67 -13.01
N GLU A 529 16.88 0.26 -14.25
CA GLU A 529 16.74 -1.16 -14.61
C GLU A 529 18.06 -1.94 -14.61
N ARG A 530 19.18 -1.23 -14.52
CA ARG A 530 20.50 -1.83 -14.40
C ARG A 530 20.95 -1.97 -12.94
N LEU A 531 20.25 -1.35 -11.99
CA LEU A 531 20.53 -1.54 -10.57
C LEU A 531 20.21 -2.98 -10.11
N PRO A 532 20.77 -3.41 -8.97
CA PRO A 532 20.32 -4.64 -8.30
C PRO A 532 18.81 -4.66 -8.10
N ILE A 533 18.18 -5.81 -8.36
CA ILE A 533 16.71 -5.96 -8.41
C ILE A 533 16.02 -5.45 -7.14
N ASP A 534 16.63 -5.69 -5.97
CA ASP A 534 16.11 -5.29 -4.66
C ASP A 534 16.09 -3.77 -4.45
N ALA A 535 16.89 -3.00 -5.20
CA ALA A 535 16.99 -1.54 -5.08
C ALA A 535 16.15 -0.77 -6.13
N ARG A 536 15.72 -1.42 -7.22
CA ARG A 536 15.00 -0.76 -8.33
C ARG A 536 13.69 -0.14 -7.89
N GLY A 537 12.80 -0.96 -7.31
CA GLY A 537 11.48 -0.50 -6.85
C GLY A 537 11.58 0.70 -5.90
N PRO A 538 12.39 0.62 -4.82
CA PRO A 538 12.59 1.74 -3.91
C PRO A 538 13.12 3.02 -4.56
N ILE A 539 14.09 2.90 -5.48
CA ILE A 539 14.63 4.05 -6.22
C ILE A 539 13.59 4.66 -7.15
N ARG A 540 12.82 3.85 -7.88
CA ARG A 540 11.69 4.34 -8.69
C ARG A 540 10.71 5.13 -7.82
N VAL A 541 10.31 4.59 -6.67
CA VAL A 541 9.38 5.29 -5.76
C VAL A 541 9.95 6.63 -5.30
N ALA A 542 11.25 6.71 -4.98
CA ALA A 542 11.89 7.95 -4.57
C ALA A 542 11.91 8.99 -5.71
N VAL A 543 12.31 8.58 -6.92
CA VAL A 543 12.37 9.43 -8.11
C VAL A 543 10.97 9.88 -8.53
N GLU A 544 10.04 8.96 -8.73
CA GLU A 544 8.66 9.25 -9.17
C GLU A 544 7.93 10.15 -8.20
N SER A 545 8.10 9.93 -6.89
CA SER A 545 7.49 10.79 -5.86
C SER A 545 7.90 12.25 -5.99
N TYR A 546 9.09 12.51 -6.54
CA TYR A 546 9.62 13.85 -6.72
C TYR A 546 9.31 14.40 -8.12
N MET A 547 9.43 13.58 -9.17
CA MET A 547 9.03 13.97 -10.53
C MET A 547 7.55 14.32 -10.64
N GLU A 548 6.69 13.68 -9.83
CA GLU A 548 5.28 14.03 -9.74
C GLU A 548 5.05 15.47 -9.26
N ILE A 549 5.98 16.04 -8.47
CA ILE A 549 5.94 17.47 -8.13
C ILE A 549 6.12 18.31 -9.39
N GLY A 550 7.07 17.95 -10.26
CA GLY A 550 7.27 18.61 -11.55
C GLY A 550 6.04 18.51 -12.46
N ARG A 551 5.39 17.33 -12.51
CA ARG A 551 4.16 17.14 -13.32
C ARG A 551 3.02 18.03 -12.84
N VAL A 552 2.88 18.16 -11.52
CA VAL A 552 1.88 19.05 -10.91
C VAL A 552 2.20 20.52 -11.19
N LEU A 553 3.47 20.93 -11.16
CA LEU A 553 3.89 22.30 -11.49
C LEU A 553 3.66 22.66 -12.97
N GLY A 554 3.63 21.67 -13.88
CA GLY A 554 3.37 21.90 -15.30
C GLY A 554 1.90 22.14 -15.68
N GLN A 555 0.94 21.98 -14.75
CA GLN A 555 -0.49 22.10 -15.03
C GLN A 555 -0.98 23.56 -14.99
N GLU A 556 -1.85 23.96 -15.94
CA GLU A 556 -2.27 25.36 -16.15
C GLU A 556 -3.04 26.01 -14.98
N ASN A 557 -3.62 25.24 -14.06
CA ASN A 557 -4.44 25.74 -12.93
C ASN A 557 -3.88 25.38 -11.55
N TYR A 558 -2.55 25.24 -11.44
CA TYR A 558 -1.92 24.85 -10.19
C TYR A 558 -1.93 26.00 -9.14
N LYS A 559 -2.62 25.78 -8.01
CA LYS A 559 -2.55 26.68 -6.84
C LYS A 559 -1.42 26.24 -5.92
N VAL A 560 -0.32 27.00 -5.87
CA VAL A 560 0.71 26.88 -4.82
C VAL A 560 0.04 27.21 -3.47
N LYS A 561 -0.39 26.20 -2.71
CA LYS A 561 -0.80 26.42 -1.31
C LYS A 561 0.46 26.85 -0.54
N ALA A 562 0.48 28.11 -0.10
CA ALA A 562 1.50 28.72 0.77
C ALA A 562 2.89 28.08 0.62
N GLY A 563 3.51 28.30 -0.55
CA GLY A 563 4.92 27.98 -0.80
C GLY A 563 5.33 26.50 -0.88
N ARG A 564 4.42 25.51 -0.94
CA ARG A 564 4.83 24.10 -1.16
C ARG A 564 3.85 23.32 -2.02
N ALA A 565 4.32 22.86 -3.19
CA ALA A 565 3.60 21.86 -3.96
C ALA A 565 3.58 20.50 -3.28
N THR A 566 2.38 20.01 -2.97
CA THR A 566 2.18 18.74 -2.28
C THR A 566 1.28 17.82 -3.11
N VAL A 567 1.83 16.68 -3.53
CA VAL A 567 1.09 15.62 -4.21
C VAL A 567 0.04 14.99 -3.25
N PRO A 568 -1.21 14.73 -3.67
CA PRO A 568 -2.22 14.02 -2.86
C PRO A 568 -1.76 12.62 -2.41
N LYS A 569 -2.21 12.17 -1.22
CA LYS A 569 -1.78 10.89 -0.62
C LYS A 569 -2.01 9.67 -1.54
N LEU A 570 -3.13 9.63 -2.26
CA LEU A 570 -3.49 8.49 -3.09
C LEU A 570 -2.59 8.36 -4.33
N ARG A 571 -2.20 9.48 -4.97
CA ARG A 571 -1.29 9.47 -6.12
C ARG A 571 0.14 9.03 -5.76
N ARG A 572 0.59 9.33 -4.53
CA ARG A 572 1.88 8.83 -4.00
C ARG A 572 1.88 7.31 -3.77
N ILE A 573 0.71 6.73 -3.51
CA ILE A 573 0.53 5.28 -3.31
C ILE A 573 0.27 4.60 -4.66
N ILE A 574 -0.38 5.25 -5.62
CA ILE A 574 -0.57 4.73 -6.98
C ILE A 574 0.73 4.73 -7.79
N ALA A 575 1.70 5.59 -7.46
CA ALA A 575 3.08 5.53 -7.97
C ALA A 575 3.88 4.29 -7.49
N LEU A 576 3.20 3.25 -6.98
CA LEU A 576 3.80 1.96 -6.68
C LEU A 576 4.03 1.16 -7.99
N PRO A 577 5.27 0.72 -8.24
CA PRO A 577 5.77 0.46 -9.59
C PRO A 577 5.48 -0.96 -10.12
N ASP A 578 4.22 -1.37 -10.13
CA ASP A 578 3.80 -2.56 -10.92
C ASP A 578 2.79 -2.22 -12.02
N ASN A 579 2.58 -0.92 -12.30
CA ASN A 579 1.72 -0.43 -13.37
C ASN A 579 2.40 0.57 -14.31
N TYR A 580 3.74 0.64 -14.34
CA TYR A 580 4.44 1.40 -15.38
C TYR A 580 4.38 0.60 -16.68
N THR A 581 3.25 0.71 -17.36
CA THR A 581 3.20 0.52 -18.81
C THR A 581 3.77 1.79 -19.40
N ASP A 582 4.82 1.65 -20.20
CA ASP A 582 5.45 2.75 -20.93
C ASP A 582 4.39 3.53 -21.72
N GLU A 583 3.90 4.68 -21.22
CA GLU A 583 2.83 5.44 -21.90
C GLU A 583 3.25 5.84 -23.33
N ALA A 584 4.53 5.99 -23.62
CA ALA A 584 5.00 6.36 -24.96
C ALA A 584 4.91 5.18 -25.96
N THR A 585 5.15 3.94 -25.52
CA THR A 585 5.20 2.76 -26.41
C THR A 585 3.97 1.85 -26.27
N PHE A 586 3.33 1.83 -25.09
CA PHE A 586 2.11 1.07 -24.81
C PHE A 586 0.87 1.76 -25.41
N LEU A 587 0.79 3.09 -25.40
CA LEU A 587 -0.31 3.82 -26.04
C LEU A 587 -0.21 3.80 -27.57
N ASP A 588 1.01 3.70 -28.12
CA ASP A 588 1.21 3.56 -29.57
C ASP A 588 0.80 2.15 -30.06
N HIS A 589 0.90 1.13 -29.20
CA HIS A 589 0.42 -0.23 -29.47
C HIS A 589 -1.05 -0.48 -29.08
N LEU A 590 -1.64 0.30 -28.18
CA LEU A 590 -3.09 0.33 -27.97
C LEU A 590 -3.71 1.19 -29.07
N GLN A 591 -4.01 0.54 -30.19
CA GLN A 591 -4.95 1.05 -31.17
C GLN A 591 -6.09 1.80 -30.47
N ARG A 592 -6.16 3.10 -30.77
CA ARG A 592 -7.23 4.06 -30.48
C ARG A 592 -8.48 3.37 -29.93
N ASN A 593 -8.86 3.66 -28.69
CA ASN A 593 -10.24 3.47 -28.27
C ASN A 593 -10.98 4.78 -28.59
N PRO A 594 -11.67 4.90 -29.75
CA PRO A 594 -12.29 6.14 -30.23
C PRO A 594 -13.51 6.60 -29.40
N ARG A 595 -13.66 6.13 -28.16
CA ARG A 595 -14.85 6.32 -27.32
C ARG A 595 -14.54 6.78 -25.89
N PHE A 596 -13.53 7.62 -25.69
CA PHE A 596 -13.38 8.28 -24.39
C PHE A 596 -14.37 9.45 -24.30
N GLN A 597 -15.47 9.28 -23.56
CA GLN A 597 -16.38 10.37 -23.20
C GLN A 597 -16.17 10.78 -21.73
N PRO A 598 -15.89 12.05 -21.42
CA PRO A 598 -15.87 12.54 -20.05
C PRO A 598 -17.29 12.58 -19.47
N TYR A 599 -17.50 12.03 -18.28
CA TYR A 599 -18.80 12.02 -17.61
C TYR A 599 -19.09 13.36 -16.91
N GLU A 600 -20.26 13.93 -17.17
CA GLU A 600 -20.78 15.09 -16.43
C GLU A 600 -21.45 14.64 -15.13
N PHE A 601 -21.27 15.42 -14.04
CA PHE A 601 -21.75 15.10 -12.68
C PHE A 601 -23.24 14.75 -12.63
N TRP A 602 -24.08 15.43 -13.42
CA TRP A 602 -25.52 15.18 -13.45
C TRP A 602 -25.90 13.87 -14.15
N SER A 603 -25.12 13.45 -15.15
CA SER A 603 -25.28 12.12 -15.76
C SER A 603 -24.93 11.04 -14.73
N LEU A 604 -23.82 11.21 -14.02
CA LEU A 604 -23.41 10.27 -12.98
C LEU A 604 -24.43 10.20 -11.83
N MET A 605 -25.06 11.32 -11.47
CA MET A 605 -26.12 11.34 -10.45
C MET A 605 -27.40 10.65 -10.93
N SER A 606 -27.76 10.82 -12.22
CA SER A 606 -28.87 10.08 -12.84
C SER A 606 -28.60 8.57 -12.82
N ASP A 607 -27.39 8.16 -13.19
CA ASP A 607 -26.97 6.75 -13.18
C ASP A 607 -26.95 6.16 -11.76
N ALA A 608 -26.51 6.95 -10.77
CA ALA A 608 -26.56 6.56 -9.37
C ALA A 608 -27.99 6.40 -8.83
N THR A 609 -28.98 7.09 -9.42
CA THR A 609 -30.39 6.98 -9.03
C THR A 609 -30.95 5.59 -9.33
N VAL A 610 -30.47 4.94 -10.39
CA VAL A 610 -30.83 3.54 -10.73
C VAL A 610 -30.35 2.59 -9.62
N ILE A 611 -29.12 2.77 -9.14
CA ILE A 611 -28.57 1.96 -8.04
C ILE A 611 -29.37 2.17 -6.76
N VAL A 612 -29.73 3.42 -6.44
CA VAL A 612 -30.56 3.77 -5.26
C VAL A 612 -31.96 3.15 -5.38
N GLN A 613 -32.58 3.18 -6.56
CA GLN A 613 -33.88 2.55 -6.82
C GLN A 613 -33.83 1.03 -6.60
N HIS A 614 -32.78 0.36 -7.07
CA HIS A 614 -32.60 -1.08 -6.86
C HIS A 614 -32.44 -1.40 -5.37
N LEU A 615 -31.57 -0.67 -4.66
CA LEU A 615 -31.36 -0.90 -3.22
C LEU A 615 -32.65 -0.66 -2.41
N ALA A 616 -33.40 0.40 -2.74
CA ALA A 616 -34.69 0.67 -2.11
C ALA A 616 -35.72 -0.44 -2.36
N SER A 617 -35.78 -0.97 -3.59
CA SER A 617 -36.69 -2.07 -3.95
C SER A 617 -36.38 -3.35 -3.16
N VAL A 618 -35.08 -3.65 -2.98
CA VAL A 618 -34.61 -4.75 -2.15
C VAL A 618 -35.02 -4.59 -0.68
N ILE A 619 -34.83 -3.38 -0.12
CA ILE A 619 -35.20 -3.10 1.26
C ILE A 619 -36.72 -3.23 1.46
N ILE A 620 -37.52 -2.67 0.55
CA ILE A 620 -38.99 -2.78 0.59
C ILE A 620 -39.42 -4.25 0.53
N PHE A 621 -38.82 -5.06 -0.36
CA PHE A 621 -39.09 -6.49 -0.44
C PHE A 621 -38.80 -7.21 0.89
N CYS A 622 -37.61 -6.99 1.47
CA CYS A 622 -37.23 -7.57 2.76
C CYS A 622 -38.18 -7.14 3.88
N CYS A 623 -38.56 -5.86 3.95
CA CYS A 623 -39.51 -5.35 4.94
C CYS A 623 -40.90 -5.97 4.79
N CYS A 624 -41.43 -6.07 3.58
CA CYS A 624 -42.71 -6.72 3.31
C CYS A 624 -42.67 -8.22 3.66
N PHE A 625 -41.58 -8.91 3.32
CA PHE A 625 -41.41 -10.33 3.62
C PHE A 625 -41.34 -10.61 5.13
N VAL A 626 -40.56 -9.82 5.87
CA VAL A 626 -40.46 -9.90 7.34
C VAL A 626 -41.83 -9.59 7.99
N ALA A 627 -42.54 -8.57 7.50
CA ALA A 627 -43.86 -8.22 8.01
C ALA A 627 -44.93 -9.31 7.76
N ILE A 628 -44.83 -10.02 6.64
CA ILE A 628 -45.67 -11.19 6.32
C ILE A 628 -45.36 -12.35 7.28
N ILE A 629 -44.08 -12.69 7.49
CA ILE A 629 -43.67 -13.79 8.38
C ILE A 629 -44.11 -13.56 9.82
N HIS A 630 -44.03 -12.33 10.32
CA HIS A 630 -44.49 -11.98 11.66
C HIS A 630 -46.01 -11.78 11.78
N GLY A 631 -46.78 -12.05 10.71
CA GLY A 631 -48.24 -11.91 10.70
C GLY A 631 -48.75 -10.48 10.84
N ARG A 632 -47.88 -9.47 10.66
CA ARG A 632 -48.24 -8.04 10.78
C ARG A 632 -48.98 -7.52 9.54
N VAL A 633 -48.74 -8.12 8.38
CA VAL A 633 -49.33 -7.72 7.10
C VAL A 633 -49.77 -8.95 6.31
N SER A 634 -50.98 -8.92 5.76
CA SER A 634 -51.49 -10.00 4.89
C SER A 634 -50.75 -9.98 3.54
N PRO A 635 -50.27 -11.12 3.03
CA PRO A 635 -49.69 -11.24 1.68
C PRO A 635 -50.62 -10.71 0.58
N VAL A 636 -51.94 -10.91 0.75
CA VAL A 636 -52.95 -10.44 -0.19
C VAL A 636 -53.03 -8.92 -0.22
N ALA A 637 -52.85 -8.26 0.93
CA ALA A 637 -52.83 -6.81 1.01
C ALA A 637 -51.57 -6.23 0.34
N VAL A 638 -50.41 -6.87 0.52
CA VAL A 638 -49.15 -6.45 -0.14
C VAL A 638 -49.28 -6.53 -1.66
N VAL A 639 -49.77 -7.66 -2.18
CA VAL A 639 -49.96 -7.84 -3.63
C VAL A 639 -51.02 -6.89 -4.18
N GLY A 640 -52.12 -6.68 -3.45
CA GLY A 640 -53.17 -5.75 -3.83
C GLY A 640 -52.67 -4.31 -3.96
N TRP A 641 -52.01 -3.79 -2.92
CA TRP A 641 -51.45 -2.44 -2.93
C TRP A 641 -50.35 -2.27 -3.96
N ALA A 642 -49.44 -3.25 -4.10
CA ALA A 642 -48.39 -3.20 -5.12
C ALA A 642 -49.00 -3.14 -6.52
N SER A 643 -50.00 -3.96 -6.82
CA SER A 643 -50.67 -3.97 -8.13
C SER A 643 -51.39 -2.65 -8.40
N MET A 644 -52.08 -2.08 -7.41
CA MET A 644 -52.73 -0.77 -7.54
C MET A 644 -51.71 0.35 -7.81
N CYS A 645 -50.60 0.39 -7.06
CA CYS A 645 -49.53 1.37 -7.25
C CYS A 645 -48.88 1.22 -8.64
N THR A 646 -48.66 0.00 -9.12
CA THR A 646 -48.12 -0.23 -10.47
C THR A 646 -49.06 0.26 -11.57
N VAL A 647 -50.36 0.01 -11.45
CA VAL A 647 -51.35 0.51 -12.42
C VAL A 647 -51.41 2.04 -12.40
N LEU A 648 -51.43 2.65 -11.21
CA LEU A 648 -51.41 4.11 -11.06
C LEU A 648 -50.14 4.73 -11.66
N ALA A 649 -48.97 4.16 -11.36
CA ALA A 649 -47.69 4.60 -11.90
C ALA A 649 -47.65 4.49 -13.44
N TRP A 650 -48.19 3.40 -14.00
CA TRP A 650 -48.28 3.23 -15.45
C TRP A 650 -49.22 4.26 -16.11
N VAL A 651 -50.37 4.55 -15.49
CA VAL A 651 -51.29 5.59 -15.98
C VAL A 651 -50.64 6.98 -15.94
N LEU A 652 -49.95 7.31 -14.84
CA LEU A 652 -49.24 8.58 -14.70
C LEU A 652 -48.10 8.70 -15.72
N TRP A 653 -47.32 7.65 -15.91
CA TRP A 653 -46.26 7.58 -16.92
C TRP A 653 -46.82 7.77 -18.33
N ASP A 654 -47.87 7.03 -18.71
CA ASP A 654 -48.49 7.17 -20.02
C ASP A 654 -49.13 8.57 -20.21
N HIS A 655 -49.68 9.18 -19.16
CA HIS A 655 -50.15 10.56 -19.20
C HIS A 655 -49.00 11.54 -19.47
N TRP A 656 -47.90 11.42 -18.72
CA TRP A 656 -46.73 12.29 -18.83
C TRP A 656 -46.04 12.17 -20.19
N MET A 657 -45.74 10.96 -20.65
CA MET A 657 -45.21 10.72 -22.00
C MET A 657 -46.15 11.23 -23.10
N GLY A 658 -47.45 11.23 -22.83
CA GLY A 658 -48.46 11.82 -23.71
C GLY A 658 -48.40 13.34 -23.81
N GLN A 659 -47.86 14.04 -22.81
CA GLN A 659 -47.62 15.48 -22.86
C GLN A 659 -46.36 15.79 -23.65
N GLU A 660 -45.26 15.08 -23.43
CA GLU A 660 -44.01 15.29 -24.17
C GLU A 660 -44.17 15.11 -25.69
N PHE A 661 -44.88 14.07 -26.13
CA PHE A 661 -45.14 13.85 -27.56
C PHE A 661 -45.96 14.99 -28.20
N LYS A 662 -46.87 15.62 -27.45
CA LYS A 662 -47.62 16.79 -27.93
C LYS A 662 -46.72 18.03 -28.02
N THR A 663 -45.79 18.18 -27.07
CA THR A 663 -44.80 19.27 -27.07
C THR A 663 -43.83 19.13 -28.25
N VAL A 664 -43.31 17.93 -28.50
CA VAL A 664 -42.41 17.64 -29.63
C VAL A 664 -43.12 17.81 -30.98
N ALA A 665 -44.39 17.40 -31.09
CA ALA A 665 -45.19 17.60 -32.31
C ALA A 665 -45.58 19.08 -32.57
N SER A 666 -45.42 19.97 -31.59
CA SER A 666 -45.71 21.41 -31.72
C SER A 666 -44.52 22.27 -32.16
N VAL A 667 -43.34 21.68 -32.33
CA VAL A 667 -42.13 22.38 -32.79
C VAL A 667 -42.19 22.53 -34.33
N PRO A 668 -42.18 23.74 -34.90
CA PRO A 668 -42.21 23.94 -36.36
C PRO A 668 -40.89 23.47 -36.99
N LEU A 669 -40.95 22.58 -37.98
CA LEU A 669 -39.81 22.17 -38.79
C LEU A 669 -39.45 23.28 -39.80
N THR A 670 -38.22 23.78 -39.74
CA THR A 670 -37.60 24.66 -40.74
C THR A 670 -37.38 23.90 -42.06
N PRO A 671 -37.62 24.49 -43.25
CA PRO A 671 -37.50 23.78 -44.51
C PRO A 671 -36.05 23.82 -45.03
N THR A 672 -35.45 22.66 -45.28
CA THR A 672 -34.25 22.56 -46.13
C THR A 672 -34.39 21.45 -47.16
N SER A 673 -34.33 21.90 -48.42
CA SER A 673 -33.90 21.28 -49.67
C SER A 673 -34.56 19.99 -50.15
N GLU A 674 -35.36 20.20 -51.19
CA GLU A 674 -35.67 19.36 -52.35
C GLU A 674 -34.66 18.23 -52.68
N THR A 675 -35.09 16.98 -52.50
CA THR A 675 -34.94 15.92 -53.51
C THR A 675 -36.17 15.01 -53.41
N GLY A 676 -36.87 14.85 -54.53
CA GLY A 676 -38.10 14.06 -54.60
C GLY A 676 -37.80 12.57 -54.67
N GLU A 677 -38.30 11.81 -53.69
CA GLU A 677 -38.60 10.40 -53.85
C GLU A 677 -39.91 10.07 -53.13
N VAL A 678 -40.89 9.62 -53.91
CA VAL A 678 -42.20 9.17 -53.44
C VAL A 678 -42.06 7.73 -52.96
N VAL A 679 -42.15 7.51 -51.64
CA VAL A 679 -42.22 6.16 -51.04
C VAL A 679 -43.68 5.88 -50.64
N PRO A 680 -44.26 4.72 -50.98
CA PRO A 680 -45.69 4.49 -50.85
C PRO A 680 -46.13 4.36 -49.38
N HIS A 681 -47.22 5.05 -49.03
CA HIS A 681 -47.87 4.96 -47.73
C HIS A 681 -48.45 3.55 -47.49
N VAL A 682 -47.79 2.77 -46.64
CA VAL A 682 -48.40 1.59 -46.02
C VAL A 682 -49.31 2.08 -44.89
N SER A 683 -50.61 1.86 -45.03
CA SER A 683 -51.64 2.16 -44.03
C SER A 683 -51.42 1.33 -42.75
N GLN A 684 -50.72 1.87 -41.76
CA GLN A 684 -50.66 1.25 -40.43
C GLN A 684 -51.88 1.67 -39.60
N THR A 685 -52.82 0.75 -39.42
CA THR A 685 -54.15 0.94 -38.79
C THR A 685 -54.15 1.21 -37.28
N LEU A 686 -52.99 1.34 -36.63
CA LEU A 686 -52.90 1.63 -35.18
C LEU A 686 -51.76 2.62 -34.90
N SER A 687 -52.04 3.63 -34.07
CA SER A 687 -51.03 4.60 -33.64
C SER A 687 -49.88 3.89 -32.89
N PRO A 688 -48.64 4.39 -32.97
CA PRO A 688 -47.48 3.80 -32.28
C PRO A 688 -47.74 3.58 -30.78
N ARG A 689 -48.45 4.52 -30.16
CA ARG A 689 -48.87 4.44 -28.75
C ARG A 689 -49.85 3.29 -28.48
N ALA A 690 -50.79 3.04 -29.38
CA ALA A 690 -51.72 1.91 -29.25
C ALA A 690 -51.00 0.57 -29.37
N LYS A 691 -49.99 0.47 -30.25
CA LYS A 691 -49.14 -0.73 -30.39
C LYS A 691 -48.30 -1.00 -29.14
N GLN A 692 -47.71 0.05 -28.56
CA GLN A 692 -46.91 -0.08 -27.33
C GLN A 692 -47.77 -0.50 -26.14
N ARG A 693 -48.95 0.11 -25.96
CA ARG A 693 -49.92 -0.29 -24.92
C ARG A 693 -50.36 -1.75 -25.08
N LEU A 694 -50.61 -2.19 -26.31
CA LEU A 694 -51.00 -3.57 -26.60
C LEU A 694 -49.86 -4.56 -26.30
N ALA A 695 -48.62 -4.21 -26.64
CA ALA A 695 -47.45 -5.03 -26.32
C ALA A 695 -47.23 -5.16 -24.80
N THR A 696 -47.34 -4.05 -24.06
CA THR A 696 -47.25 -4.06 -22.59
C THR A 696 -48.36 -4.91 -21.96
N ALA A 697 -49.60 -4.75 -22.43
CA ALA A 697 -50.73 -5.55 -21.95
C ALA A 697 -50.53 -7.05 -22.23
N LYS A 698 -50.03 -7.41 -23.42
CA LYS A 698 -49.74 -8.79 -23.80
C LYS A 698 -48.66 -9.41 -22.89
N SER A 699 -47.59 -8.68 -22.60
CA SER A 699 -46.53 -9.13 -21.69
C SER A 699 -47.02 -9.28 -20.25
N ALA A 700 -47.84 -8.35 -19.77
CA ALA A 700 -48.41 -8.42 -18.43
C ALA A 700 -49.32 -9.65 -18.24
N ILE A 701 -50.19 -9.93 -19.23
CA ILE A 701 -51.06 -11.12 -19.23
C ILE A 701 -50.22 -12.41 -19.24
N LEU A 702 -49.16 -12.45 -20.06
CA LEU A 702 -48.27 -13.62 -20.15
C LEU A 702 -47.57 -13.91 -18.82
N ILE A 703 -47.02 -12.89 -18.17
CA ILE A 703 -46.33 -13.02 -16.87
C ILE A 703 -47.32 -13.48 -15.79
N TYR A 704 -48.52 -12.87 -15.75
CA TYR A 704 -49.53 -13.24 -14.76
C TYR A 704 -50.02 -14.68 -14.95
N ALA A 705 -50.26 -15.12 -16.20
CA ALA A 705 -50.63 -16.49 -16.51
C ALA A 705 -49.53 -17.50 -16.16
N ALA A 706 -48.26 -17.16 -16.41
CA ALA A 706 -47.11 -18.00 -16.06
C ALA A 706 -46.96 -18.16 -14.54
N LEU A 707 -47.12 -17.08 -13.78
CA LEU A 707 -47.05 -17.11 -12.31
C LEU A 707 -48.20 -17.94 -11.70
N LEU A 708 -49.41 -17.83 -12.25
CA LEU A 708 -50.54 -18.67 -11.84
C LEU A 708 -50.32 -20.16 -12.18
N GLY A 709 -49.76 -20.45 -13.36
CA GLY A 709 -49.41 -21.82 -13.77
C GLY A 709 -48.31 -22.46 -12.92
N LEU A 710 -47.33 -21.67 -12.47
CA LEU A 710 -46.22 -22.11 -11.62
C LEU A 710 -46.56 -22.13 -10.12
N SER A 711 -47.64 -21.47 -9.71
CA SER A 711 -48.05 -21.36 -8.30
C SER A 711 -48.15 -22.71 -7.56
N PRO A 712 -48.72 -23.79 -8.13
CA PRO A 712 -48.79 -25.09 -7.45
C PRO A 712 -47.41 -25.70 -7.21
N ILE A 713 -46.48 -25.53 -8.16
CA ILE A 713 -45.11 -26.05 -8.10
C ILE A 713 -44.32 -25.30 -7.04
N LEU A 714 -44.40 -23.96 -7.06
CA LEU A 714 -43.76 -23.10 -6.05
C LEU A 714 -44.30 -23.42 -4.65
N LYS A 715 -45.61 -23.58 -4.49
CA LYS A 715 -46.23 -23.97 -3.22
C LYS A 715 -45.75 -25.35 -2.72
N SER A 716 -45.55 -26.30 -3.62
CA SER A 716 -45.00 -27.62 -3.30
C SER A 716 -43.54 -27.52 -2.86
N LEU A 717 -42.72 -26.74 -3.59
CA LEU A 717 -41.31 -26.51 -3.25
C LEU A 717 -41.17 -25.84 -1.88
N THR A 718 -41.95 -24.79 -1.61
CA THR A 718 -41.92 -24.07 -0.33
C THR A 718 -42.36 -24.94 0.85
N ARG A 719 -43.23 -25.94 0.63
CA ARG A 719 -43.59 -26.93 1.68
C ARG A 719 -42.50 -27.96 1.94
N SER A 720 -41.67 -28.27 0.95
CA SER A 720 -40.60 -29.28 1.04
C SER A 720 -39.22 -28.73 1.44
N THR A 721 -39.06 -27.40 1.51
CA THR A 721 -37.78 -26.73 1.76
C THR A 721 -37.85 -25.94 3.07
N THR A 722 -36.83 -26.08 3.93
CA THR A 722 -36.77 -25.38 5.21
C THR A 722 -36.61 -23.86 5.03
N SER A 723 -37.15 -23.07 5.96
CA SER A 723 -37.10 -21.60 5.94
C SER A 723 -35.68 -21.06 5.73
N ASP A 724 -34.67 -21.71 6.33
CA ASP A 724 -33.28 -21.27 6.29
C ASP A 724 -32.66 -21.40 4.90
N SER A 725 -33.08 -22.42 4.14
CA SER A 725 -32.66 -22.60 2.75
C SER A 725 -33.33 -21.56 1.84
N ILE A 726 -34.57 -21.17 2.13
CA ILE A 726 -35.26 -20.09 1.41
C ILE A 726 -34.57 -18.75 1.68
N TRP A 727 -34.16 -18.47 2.93
CA TRP A 727 -33.38 -17.29 3.28
C TRP A 727 -32.02 -17.26 2.57
N ALA A 728 -31.29 -18.37 2.60
CA ALA A 728 -29.98 -18.48 1.96
C ALA A 728 -30.08 -18.29 0.44
N ILE A 729 -31.01 -18.96 -0.22
CA ILE A 729 -31.20 -18.87 -1.67
C ILE A 729 -31.68 -17.46 -2.07
N SER A 730 -32.63 -16.88 -1.32
CA SER A 730 -33.13 -15.53 -1.61
C SER A 730 -32.04 -14.48 -1.43
N ALA A 731 -31.23 -14.56 -0.37
CA ALA A 731 -30.10 -13.67 -0.15
C ALA A 731 -29.03 -13.84 -1.23
N TRP A 732 -28.78 -15.07 -1.69
CA TRP A 732 -27.77 -15.34 -2.71
C TRP A 732 -28.21 -14.86 -4.11
N LEU A 733 -29.47 -15.10 -4.48
CA LEU A 733 -30.06 -14.58 -5.72
C LEU A 733 -30.11 -13.05 -5.72
N LEU A 734 -30.37 -12.44 -4.55
CA LEU A 734 -30.33 -10.99 -4.37
C LEU A 734 -28.92 -10.44 -4.58
N MET A 735 -27.90 -11.06 -3.96
CA MET A 735 -26.50 -10.66 -4.15
C MET A 735 -26.03 -10.87 -5.59
N MET A 736 -26.43 -11.97 -6.23
CA MET A 736 -26.16 -12.18 -7.66
C MET A 736 -26.83 -11.12 -8.53
N ASN A 737 -28.10 -10.80 -8.28
CA ASN A 737 -28.78 -9.75 -9.02
C ASN A 737 -28.01 -8.43 -8.84
N VAL A 738 -27.63 -8.07 -7.62
CA VAL A 738 -26.84 -6.85 -7.38
C VAL A 738 -25.47 -6.87 -8.06
N ALA A 739 -24.80 -8.03 -8.15
CA ALA A 739 -23.47 -8.12 -8.72
C ALA A 739 -23.46 -8.19 -10.27
N PHE A 740 -24.50 -8.74 -10.87
CA PHE A 740 -24.54 -9.06 -12.30
C PHE A 740 -25.63 -8.32 -13.07
N PHE A 741 -26.44 -7.49 -12.40
CA PHE A 741 -27.40 -6.63 -13.09
C PHE A 741 -26.67 -5.55 -13.88
N ASP A 742 -27.08 -5.35 -15.12
CA ASP A 742 -26.53 -4.31 -15.97
C ASP A 742 -27.14 -2.96 -15.56
N TYR A 743 -26.34 -2.19 -14.83
CA TYR A 743 -26.73 -0.85 -14.35
C TYR A 743 -26.54 0.26 -15.39
N SER A 744 -26.15 -0.08 -16.62
CA SER A 744 -26.09 0.91 -17.69
C SER A 744 -27.52 1.34 -18.07
N ALA A 745 -27.88 2.57 -17.70
CA ALA A 745 -29.14 3.15 -18.11
C ALA A 745 -29.10 3.43 -19.62
N GLY A 746 -30.10 2.91 -20.33
CA GLY A 746 -30.23 2.92 -21.79
C GLY A 746 -29.61 4.12 -22.51
N THR A 747 -28.50 3.85 -23.19
CA THR A 747 -27.99 4.66 -24.31
C THR A 747 -27.94 3.80 -25.57
N ASP A 748 -29.07 3.16 -25.89
CA ASP A 748 -29.36 2.77 -27.28
C ASP A 748 -29.86 4.00 -28.05
N ALA A 749 -29.02 5.03 -28.12
CA ALA A 749 -29.10 5.99 -29.21
C ALA A 749 -28.37 5.33 -30.38
N GLN A 750 -29.15 4.85 -31.36
CA GLN A 750 -28.68 4.30 -32.62
C GLN A 750 -27.57 5.19 -33.21
N TYR A 751 -26.32 4.72 -33.18
CA TYR A 751 -25.27 5.27 -34.02
C TYR A 751 -25.39 4.61 -35.40
N GLU A 752 -26.01 5.31 -36.34
CA GLU A 752 -25.87 5.02 -37.76
C GLU A 752 -24.37 5.02 -38.12
N GLN A 753 -23.92 3.89 -38.67
CA GLN A 753 -22.58 3.74 -39.22
C GLN A 753 -22.44 4.60 -40.48
N HIS A 754 -21.93 5.82 -40.35
CA HIS A 754 -21.30 6.49 -41.48
C HIS A 754 -19.99 5.75 -41.81
N THR A 755 -20.07 4.91 -42.83
CA THR A 755 -18.93 4.28 -43.49
C THR A 755 -18.15 5.34 -44.28
N ASN A 756 -16.90 5.58 -43.90
CA ASN A 756 -15.90 6.22 -44.78
C ASN A 756 -14.95 5.12 -45.32
N PRO A 757 -14.57 5.15 -46.61
CA PRO A 757 -13.88 4.07 -47.31
C PRO A 757 -12.38 4.00 -46.99
N PRO A 758 -11.69 2.89 -47.31
CA PRO A 758 -10.29 2.68 -46.93
C PRO A 758 -9.34 3.43 -47.88
N PHE A 759 -8.57 4.37 -47.33
CA PHE A 759 -7.46 5.00 -48.06
C PHE A 759 -6.15 4.25 -47.79
N GLN A 760 -5.88 3.27 -48.63
CA GLN A 760 -4.55 2.71 -48.83
C GLN A 760 -4.24 2.76 -50.34
N GLN A 761 -3.95 3.96 -50.84
CA GLN A 761 -3.31 4.22 -52.13
C GLN A 761 -3.09 5.74 -52.27
N LEU A 762 -1.87 6.22 -52.02
CA LEU A 762 -1.07 7.01 -52.99
C LEU A 762 0.23 7.48 -52.32
N ILE A 763 1.34 6.99 -52.88
CA ILE A 763 2.66 7.60 -52.82
C ILE A 763 2.67 8.76 -53.86
N CYS A 764 3.49 9.77 -53.60
CA CYS A 764 4.01 10.83 -54.50
C CYS A 764 3.48 12.26 -54.28
N SER A 765 4.45 13.19 -54.24
CA SER A 765 4.40 14.65 -54.34
C SER A 765 3.71 15.43 -53.22
N PHE A 766 4.48 15.89 -52.23
CA PHE A 766 5.01 17.27 -52.13
C PHE A 766 6.03 17.39 -50.99
#